data_AF-F6XYF6-F1
#
_entry.id   AF-F6XYF6-F1
#
_cell.length_a   1.000
_cell.length_b   1.000
_cell.length_c   1.000
_cell.angle_alpha   90.00
_cell.angle_beta   90.00
_cell.angle_gamma   90.00
#
_symmetry.space_group_name_H-M   'P 1'
#
loop_
_entity.id
_entity.type
_entity.pdbx_description
1 polymer ?
#
loop_
_entity_poly.entity_id
_entity_poly.type
_entity_poly.pdbx_seq_one_letter_code
_entity_poly.pdbx_strand_id
1 'polypeptide(L)'
;MESEVSCDFYSWTRDNFACVTSDQEQDAMGSLKATSFGSLRCQVKVRNSGKDSLAVYVKKGYESTAAGQKSFEPTGFQNVLSGLYSPVVFSASGANLTDTHTYCLLACDNDSCCDGFIITQVKGGPTICGLLSSPDILLCHINDWRDTSATQANATCAGVTYDQGSRQMTLSLGGQEFLQGLALLEGTQDSFTSFQQVYLWKDSDMGSRPESMGCERGMVPRSDFPGDMATELFSPVDITQVIVNTSHSLPSQQYWLFTHLFSAEQANLWCLSRCAQEPIFCQLADITKSSSLYFTCFLYPEAQVCDNVMESNAKNCSQILPHQPTALFRRKVVLNDRVKNFYTRLPFQKLTGISIRDKVPMSGKLISNGFFECERLCDRDPCCTGFGFLNVSQLQGGEVTCLTLNSMGIQTCNEESGATWRILDCGSEDTEVHTYPFGWYQKPAVWSDTPSFCPSAALQSLTEEKVTSDSWQTLALSSVIVDPSIKHFDVAHISTAATSNFSMAQDFCLQQCSRHQDCLVTTLQIQPGVVRCVFYPDIQNCIHSLRSHTCWLLLHEEATYIYRKSGIPLVQSDVTSTPSVRIDSFGQLQGGSQVIKVGTAWKQVYRFLGVPYAAPPLADNRFRAPEVLNWTGSWDATKPRASCWQPGTRTPTPPQINEDCLYLNVFVPENLVSNASVLVFFHNTMEMEGSGGQLTIDGSILAAVGNFIVVTANYRLGVFGFLSSGSDEVAGNWGLLDQVAALTWVQSHIGAFGGDPQRVTLAADRSGADVASIHLLISRPTRLQLFRKALLMGGSALSPAAIISPERAQQQAAALAKEVGCPTSSIQEVVSCLRQKPANILNDAQTKLLAVSGPFHYWGPVVDGQYLRELPSRRLKRPLPVKVDLLIGGSQDDGLINRAKAVKQFEESQGRTNSKTAFYQALQNSLGGEDSDARILAAAVWYYSLEHSTDDYASFSRALENATRDYFIICPMVNMASLWARRTRGNVFMYHVPESYGHGSLELLADVQYAFGLPFYSAYQGQFSTEEQSLSLKVMQYFSNFIRSGNPNYPHEFSRKAAEFATPWPDFIPGAGGESYKELSAQLPNRQGLKQADCSFWSKYIQTLKDADGAKDAQLTKSEEEDLEVGPGLEEDLSGSLEPVPKSYSK
;
A
#
# COMPACT_ATOMS: atom_id res chain seq x y z
N MET A 1 79.84 -15.84 -29.71
CA MET A 1 79.14 -14.92 -30.64
C MET A 1 77.72 -15.42 -30.70
N GLU A 2 76.80 -14.66 -30.13
CA GLU A 2 75.38 -15.00 -30.13
C GLU A 2 74.85 -15.02 -31.57
N SER A 3 74.09 -16.04 -31.91
CA SER A 3 73.41 -16.20 -33.19
C SER A 3 72.35 -15.10 -33.34
N GLU A 4 72.59 -14.13 -34.22
CA GLU A 4 71.58 -13.12 -34.57
C GLU A 4 70.36 -13.80 -35.19
N VAL A 5 69.19 -13.57 -34.60
CA VAL A 5 67.90 -13.96 -35.18
C VAL A 5 67.49 -12.85 -36.15
N SER A 6 67.49 -13.13 -37.46
CA SER A 6 66.99 -12.21 -38.49
C SER A 6 65.57 -12.59 -38.90
N CYS A 7 64.65 -11.63 -38.88
CA CYS A 7 63.30 -11.80 -39.44
C CYS A 7 63.23 -11.19 -40.85
N ASP A 8 62.96 -12.03 -41.86
CA ASP A 8 62.71 -11.57 -43.23
C ASP A 8 61.24 -11.16 -43.39
N PHE A 9 61.00 -9.97 -43.96
CA PHE A 9 59.66 -9.47 -44.28
C PHE A 9 59.43 -9.46 -45.79
N TYR A 10 58.41 -10.19 -46.25
CA TYR A 10 58.03 -10.26 -47.67
C TYR A 10 56.72 -9.48 -47.90
N SER A 11 56.69 -8.63 -48.92
CA SER A 11 55.48 -7.93 -49.37
C SER A 11 54.57 -8.86 -50.19
N TRP A 12 53.27 -8.56 -50.22
CA TRP A 12 52.25 -9.26 -51.01
C TRP A 12 52.36 -8.94 -52.51
N THR A 13 53.45 -9.36 -53.13
CA THR A 13 53.69 -9.20 -54.58
C THR A 13 53.79 -10.57 -55.25
N ARG A 14 53.51 -10.62 -56.55
CA ARG A 14 53.59 -11.85 -57.36
C ARG A 14 54.99 -12.49 -57.38
N ASP A 15 56.03 -11.72 -57.08
CA ASP A 15 57.40 -12.21 -56.92
C ASP A 15 57.54 -13.13 -55.69
N ASN A 16 56.72 -12.89 -54.66
CA ASN A 16 56.77 -13.57 -53.37
C ASN A 16 55.63 -14.58 -53.16
N PHE A 17 54.57 -14.56 -53.99
CA PHE A 17 53.43 -15.48 -53.90
C PHE A 17 53.08 -16.07 -55.27
N ALA A 18 52.86 -17.38 -55.32
CA ALA A 18 52.39 -18.08 -56.51
C ALA A 18 51.15 -18.93 -56.21
N CYS A 19 50.02 -18.58 -56.83
CA CYS A 19 48.78 -19.35 -56.77
C CYS A 19 48.67 -20.27 -57.98
N VAL A 20 48.43 -21.55 -57.74
CA VAL A 20 48.27 -22.59 -58.77
C VAL A 20 46.83 -23.10 -58.70
N THR A 21 46.14 -23.07 -59.85
CA THR A 21 44.79 -23.62 -60.04
C THR A 21 44.86 -24.99 -60.73
N SER A 22 43.86 -25.85 -60.53
CA SER A 22 43.70 -27.09 -61.32
C SER A 22 43.20 -26.81 -62.75
N ASP A 23 43.03 -27.87 -63.55
CA ASP A 23 42.35 -27.77 -64.85
C ASP A 23 40.91 -27.23 -64.70
N GLN A 24 40.44 -26.54 -65.74
CA GLN A 24 39.13 -25.88 -65.77
C GLN A 24 38.00 -26.92 -65.81
N GLU A 25 37.02 -26.80 -64.89
CA GLU A 25 35.83 -27.66 -64.86
C GLU A 25 34.69 -27.05 -65.71
N GLN A 26 33.95 -27.91 -66.42
CA GLN A 26 32.91 -27.49 -67.38
C GLN A 26 31.57 -27.07 -66.77
N ASP A 27 31.36 -27.26 -65.47
CA ASP A 27 30.08 -27.00 -64.79
C ASP A 27 30.21 -25.87 -63.75
N ALA A 28 30.07 -24.62 -64.20
CA ALA A 28 30.22 -23.42 -63.37
C ALA A 28 28.88 -22.93 -62.81
N MET A 29 28.28 -23.64 -61.84
CA MET A 29 27.06 -23.19 -61.13
C MET A 29 25.98 -22.54 -62.03
N GLY A 30 25.75 -23.09 -63.22
CA GLY A 30 24.76 -22.60 -64.18
C GLY A 30 24.98 -21.20 -64.79
N SER A 31 26.09 -20.49 -64.52
CA SER A 31 26.38 -19.18 -65.12
C SER A 31 27.28 -19.31 -66.36
N LEU A 32 26.82 -18.80 -67.50
CA LEU A 32 27.56 -18.80 -68.78
C LEU A 32 28.83 -17.94 -68.78
N LYS A 33 29.03 -17.08 -67.77
CA LYS A 33 30.17 -16.14 -67.66
C LYS A 33 31.19 -16.51 -66.58
N ALA A 34 30.97 -17.59 -65.82
CA ALA A 34 31.83 -17.98 -64.71
C ALA A 34 32.86 -19.06 -65.09
N THR A 35 34.08 -18.94 -64.59
CA THR A 35 35.13 -19.96 -64.77
C THR A 35 35.29 -20.77 -63.49
N SER A 36 35.17 -22.10 -63.56
CA SER A 36 35.25 -23.01 -62.41
C SER A 36 36.59 -23.76 -62.35
N PHE A 37 37.17 -23.88 -61.16
CA PHE A 37 38.38 -24.67 -60.89
C PHE A 37 38.17 -25.61 -59.70
N GLY A 38 38.66 -26.86 -59.82
CA GLY A 38 38.57 -27.88 -58.78
C GLY A 38 39.44 -27.62 -57.54
N SER A 39 40.58 -26.93 -57.65
CA SER A 39 41.40 -26.53 -56.48
C SER A 39 42.26 -25.29 -56.72
N LEU A 40 42.61 -24.60 -55.62
CA LEU A 40 43.48 -23.42 -55.57
C LEU A 40 44.47 -23.57 -54.40
N ARG A 41 45.77 -23.45 -54.68
CA ARG A 41 46.81 -23.38 -53.63
C ARG A 41 47.75 -22.23 -53.88
N CYS A 42 47.88 -21.32 -52.92
CA CYS A 42 48.84 -20.22 -52.96
C CYS A 42 50.05 -20.53 -52.08
N GLN A 43 51.26 -20.49 -52.65
CA GLN A 43 52.51 -20.77 -51.94
C GLN A 43 53.41 -19.53 -51.90
N VAL A 44 54.08 -19.32 -50.76
CA VAL A 44 55.06 -18.25 -50.57
C VAL A 44 56.42 -18.66 -51.11
N LYS A 45 57.05 -17.81 -51.90
CA LYS A 45 58.42 -17.96 -52.38
C LYS A 45 59.36 -17.26 -51.39
N VAL A 46 60.14 -18.03 -50.65
CA VAL A 46 61.18 -17.52 -49.74
C VAL A 46 62.57 -17.63 -50.39
N ARG A 47 63.46 -16.67 -50.10
CA ARG A 47 64.78 -16.56 -50.77
C ARG A 47 65.80 -17.63 -50.38
N ASN A 48 65.61 -18.41 -49.31
CA ASN A 48 66.60 -19.37 -48.83
C ASN A 48 65.95 -20.68 -48.33
N SER A 49 66.28 -21.83 -48.95
CA SER A 49 65.71 -23.15 -48.67
C SER A 49 66.71 -24.14 -48.05
N GLY A 50 67.80 -23.64 -47.46
CA GLY A 50 68.86 -24.46 -46.86
C GLY A 50 68.76 -24.58 -45.33
N LYS A 51 68.38 -25.78 -44.86
CA LYS A 51 68.54 -26.37 -43.50
C LYS A 51 68.80 -25.40 -42.33
N ASP A 52 67.71 -24.92 -41.72
CA ASP A 52 67.33 -25.11 -40.31
C ASP A 52 66.00 -24.37 -40.07
N SER A 53 65.22 -24.81 -39.08
CA SER A 53 63.84 -24.44 -38.72
C SER A 53 63.36 -23.02 -39.06
N LEU A 54 63.00 -22.77 -40.32
CA LEU A 54 62.30 -21.56 -40.77
C LEU A 54 60.79 -21.76 -40.60
N ALA A 55 60.21 -21.12 -39.58
CA ALA A 55 58.77 -21.02 -39.45
C ALA A 55 58.28 -19.81 -40.25
N VAL A 56 57.59 -20.07 -41.37
CA VAL A 56 56.97 -19.01 -42.19
C VAL A 56 55.59 -18.70 -41.60
N TYR A 57 55.44 -17.49 -41.09
CA TYR A 57 54.16 -16.98 -40.62
C TYR A 57 53.57 -16.07 -41.69
N VAL A 58 52.45 -16.49 -42.28
CA VAL A 58 51.67 -15.66 -43.20
C VAL A 58 50.66 -14.88 -42.36
N LYS A 59 50.63 -13.54 -42.51
CA LYS A 59 49.60 -12.71 -41.88
C LYS A 59 48.24 -13.22 -42.37
N LYS A 60 47.35 -13.65 -41.45
CA LYS A 60 46.01 -14.16 -41.79
C LYS A 60 45.29 -13.15 -42.70
N GLY A 61 45.00 -13.59 -43.91
CA GLY A 61 44.77 -12.73 -45.08
C GLY A 61 43.38 -12.16 -45.26
N TYR A 62 42.70 -11.68 -44.20
CA TYR A 62 41.49 -10.84 -44.37
C TYR A 62 41.74 -9.35 -44.03
N GLU A 63 42.91 -9.03 -43.49
CA GLU A 63 43.29 -7.67 -43.05
C GLU A 63 44.43 -7.06 -43.88
N SER A 64 44.95 -7.77 -44.88
CA SER A 64 46.07 -7.28 -45.68
C SER A 64 45.55 -6.56 -46.91
N THR A 65 45.71 -5.24 -46.91
CA THR A 65 45.05 -4.29 -47.80
C THR A 65 45.95 -3.73 -48.90
N ALA A 66 47.11 -4.31 -49.17
CA ALA A 66 48.02 -3.79 -50.19
C ALA A 66 48.76 -4.91 -50.90
N ALA A 67 48.66 -4.93 -52.23
CA ALA A 67 49.48 -5.75 -53.11
C ALA A 67 50.07 -4.85 -54.20
N GLY A 68 51.39 -4.91 -54.38
CA GLY A 68 52.06 -4.16 -55.44
C GLY A 68 51.82 -2.64 -55.39
N GLN A 69 51.16 -2.11 -56.43
CA GLN A 69 50.88 -0.67 -56.59
C GLN A 69 49.47 -0.28 -56.13
N LYS A 70 48.56 -1.24 -55.90
CA LYS A 70 47.17 -0.98 -55.50
C LYS A 70 46.93 -1.34 -54.02
N SER A 71 46.31 -0.42 -53.28
CA SER A 71 45.84 -0.66 -51.90
C SER A 71 44.33 -0.89 -51.85
N PHE A 72 43.90 -2.06 -51.40
CA PHE A 72 42.50 -2.48 -51.29
C PHE A 72 41.98 -2.42 -49.86
N GLU A 73 40.93 -1.65 -49.59
CA GLU A 73 40.32 -1.57 -48.26
C GLU A 73 39.06 -2.45 -48.18
N PRO A 74 38.85 -3.20 -47.08
CA PRO A 74 37.59 -3.89 -46.84
C PRO A 74 36.50 -2.85 -46.59
N THR A 75 35.47 -2.86 -47.43
CA THR A 75 34.41 -1.84 -47.38
C THR A 75 33.35 -2.12 -46.31
N GLY A 76 33.29 -3.35 -45.78
CA GLY A 76 32.22 -3.79 -44.90
C GLY A 76 30.90 -4.12 -45.60
N PHE A 77 30.82 -3.92 -46.93
CA PHE A 77 29.67 -4.30 -47.75
C PHE A 77 29.81 -5.74 -48.22
N GLN A 78 28.66 -6.43 -48.25
CA GLN A 78 28.60 -7.82 -48.65
C GLN A 78 28.20 -7.95 -50.13
N ASN A 79 27.53 -6.98 -50.75
CA ASN A 79 27.09 -7.14 -52.14
C ASN A 79 27.25 -5.86 -52.99
N VAL A 80 27.19 -6.04 -54.30
CA VAL A 80 27.26 -4.99 -55.31
C VAL A 80 26.12 -5.19 -56.31
N LEU A 81 25.49 -4.12 -56.77
CA LEU A 81 24.37 -4.21 -57.70
C LEU A 81 24.79 -4.62 -59.12
N SER A 82 25.97 -4.17 -59.55
CA SER A 82 26.51 -4.33 -60.91
C SER A 82 28.05 -4.19 -60.92
N GLY A 83 28.69 -4.49 -62.04
CA GLY A 83 30.15 -4.29 -62.23
C GLY A 83 31.00 -5.56 -62.06
N LEU A 84 30.39 -6.74 -61.88
CA LEU A 84 31.10 -8.02 -61.83
C LEU A 84 31.39 -8.55 -63.24
N TYR A 85 32.67 -8.69 -63.61
CA TYR A 85 33.08 -9.04 -64.98
C TYR A 85 33.99 -10.29 -65.11
N SER A 86 34.54 -10.82 -64.01
CA SER A 86 35.31 -12.08 -64.03
C SER A 86 35.05 -12.89 -62.76
N PRO A 87 33.94 -13.65 -62.70
CA PRO A 87 33.66 -14.51 -61.56
C PRO A 87 34.36 -15.87 -61.70
N VAL A 88 35.27 -16.15 -60.77
CA VAL A 88 35.99 -17.42 -60.65
C VAL A 88 35.42 -18.21 -59.47
N VAL A 89 35.02 -19.46 -59.70
CA VAL A 89 34.44 -20.34 -58.68
C VAL A 89 35.42 -21.46 -58.37
N PHE A 90 35.66 -21.72 -57.08
CA PHE A 90 36.53 -22.79 -56.58
C PHE A 90 35.72 -23.80 -55.77
N SER A 91 35.93 -25.09 -56.02
CA SER A 91 35.24 -26.18 -55.30
C SER A 91 35.51 -26.16 -53.79
N ALA A 92 34.52 -26.61 -53.00
CA ALA A 92 34.51 -26.55 -51.53
C ALA A 92 35.68 -27.29 -50.86
N SER A 93 36.16 -28.38 -51.48
CA SER A 93 37.25 -29.22 -50.97
C SER A 93 38.64 -28.78 -51.46
N GLY A 94 38.70 -27.81 -52.38
CA GLY A 94 39.90 -27.48 -53.14
C GLY A 94 40.55 -26.14 -52.83
N ALA A 95 39.88 -25.23 -52.11
CA ALA A 95 40.38 -23.89 -51.81
C ALA A 95 39.99 -23.43 -50.41
N ASN A 96 40.94 -22.82 -49.69
CA ASN A 96 40.66 -22.12 -48.44
C ASN A 96 40.40 -20.63 -48.72
N LEU A 97 39.58 -19.99 -47.87
CA LEU A 97 39.20 -18.57 -48.03
C LEU A 97 40.42 -17.62 -48.06
N THR A 98 41.51 -17.94 -47.37
CA THR A 98 42.79 -17.19 -47.44
C THR A 98 43.47 -17.29 -48.81
N ASP A 99 43.43 -18.47 -49.43
CA ASP A 99 44.01 -18.71 -50.76
C ASP A 99 43.16 -17.99 -51.82
N THR A 100 41.83 -18.05 -51.70
CA THR A 100 40.89 -17.33 -52.57
C THR A 100 41.10 -15.81 -52.47
N HIS A 101 41.26 -15.26 -51.26
CA HIS A 101 41.58 -13.83 -51.08
C HIS A 101 42.91 -13.46 -51.75
N THR A 102 43.95 -14.26 -51.52
CA THR A 102 45.28 -14.02 -52.11
C THR A 102 45.23 -14.05 -53.63
N TYR A 103 44.46 -14.98 -54.21
CA TYR A 103 44.24 -15.06 -55.64
C TYR A 103 43.52 -13.82 -56.19
N CYS A 104 42.41 -13.39 -55.59
CA CYS A 104 41.67 -12.19 -56.02
C CYS A 104 42.54 -10.93 -55.97
N LEU A 105 43.29 -10.78 -54.87
CA LEU A 105 44.17 -9.65 -54.64
C LEU A 105 45.25 -9.54 -55.73
N LEU A 106 45.91 -10.67 -56.06
CA LEU A 106 46.93 -10.72 -57.11
C LEU A 106 46.35 -10.58 -58.52
N ALA A 107 45.15 -11.12 -58.76
CA ALA A 107 44.46 -11.00 -60.04
C ALA A 107 44.06 -9.53 -60.32
N CYS A 108 43.54 -8.83 -59.30
CA CYS A 108 43.11 -7.44 -59.41
C CYS A 108 44.29 -6.44 -59.50
N ASP A 109 45.44 -6.74 -58.88
CA ASP A 109 46.66 -5.91 -59.01
C ASP A 109 47.21 -5.97 -60.45
N ASN A 110 47.13 -7.14 -61.10
CA ASN A 110 47.62 -7.34 -62.47
C ASN A 110 46.67 -6.78 -63.54
N ASP A 111 45.37 -6.79 -63.29
CA ASP A 111 44.38 -6.28 -64.25
C ASP A 111 44.21 -4.76 -64.10
N SER A 112 44.52 -4.01 -65.15
CA SER A 112 44.30 -2.56 -65.20
C SER A 112 42.82 -2.21 -65.08
N CYS A 113 41.90 -3.07 -65.55
CA CYS A 113 40.45 -2.88 -65.49
C CYS A 113 39.86 -3.14 -64.09
N CYS A 114 40.63 -3.74 -63.18
CA CYS A 114 40.10 -4.11 -61.87
C CYS A 114 40.18 -2.95 -60.87
N ASP A 115 39.00 -2.60 -60.34
CA ASP A 115 38.78 -1.54 -59.36
C ASP A 115 38.54 -2.08 -57.94
N GLY A 116 38.27 -3.38 -57.85
CA GLY A 116 38.06 -4.09 -56.59
C GLY A 116 37.65 -5.53 -56.84
N PHE A 117 37.33 -6.26 -55.77
CA PHE A 117 36.87 -7.63 -55.87
C PHE A 117 35.91 -8.00 -54.73
N ILE A 118 35.05 -8.97 -54.98
CA ILE A 118 34.13 -9.57 -54.01
C ILE A 118 34.54 -11.01 -53.75
N ILE A 119 34.52 -11.42 -52.49
CA ILE A 119 34.74 -12.82 -52.09
C ILE A 119 33.46 -13.32 -51.43
N THR A 120 32.96 -14.47 -51.87
CA THR A 120 31.79 -15.13 -51.29
C THR A 120 32.11 -16.59 -51.00
N GLN A 121 31.74 -17.08 -49.82
CA GLN A 121 31.79 -18.49 -49.44
C GLN A 121 30.39 -18.96 -49.07
N VAL A 122 29.94 -20.03 -49.71
CA VAL A 122 28.65 -20.67 -49.43
C VAL A 122 28.85 -21.71 -48.31
N LYS A 123 27.91 -21.83 -47.36
CA LYS A 123 28.02 -22.81 -46.25
C LYS A 123 28.16 -24.24 -46.80
N GLY A 124 29.29 -24.89 -46.53
CA GLY A 124 29.61 -26.23 -47.03
C GLY A 124 29.79 -26.31 -48.57
N GLY A 125 29.92 -25.16 -49.24
CA GLY A 125 29.95 -25.03 -50.69
C GLY A 125 31.19 -24.32 -51.25
N PRO A 126 31.19 -23.97 -52.55
CA PRO A 126 32.34 -23.37 -53.23
C PRO A 126 32.65 -21.94 -52.73
N THR A 127 33.89 -21.49 -52.98
CA THR A 127 34.29 -20.09 -52.80
C THR A 127 34.31 -19.37 -54.15
N ILE A 128 33.85 -18.13 -54.19
CA ILE A 128 33.75 -17.32 -55.41
C ILE A 128 34.65 -16.09 -55.25
N CYS A 129 35.47 -15.84 -56.26
CA CYS A 129 36.27 -14.64 -56.42
C CYS A 129 35.75 -13.84 -57.62
N GLY A 130 35.20 -12.66 -57.38
CA GLY A 130 34.64 -11.81 -58.44
C GLY A 130 35.39 -10.51 -58.60
N LEU A 131 36.00 -10.25 -59.76
CA LEU A 131 36.62 -8.95 -60.05
C LEU A 131 35.56 -7.91 -60.42
N LEU A 132 35.72 -6.69 -59.90
CA LEU A 132 34.82 -5.56 -60.06
C LEU A 132 35.47 -4.48 -60.93
N SER A 133 34.72 -3.94 -61.88
CA SER A 133 35.09 -2.77 -62.70
C SER A 133 33.92 -1.79 -62.65
N SER A 134 34.19 -0.52 -62.30
CA SER A 134 33.21 0.57 -62.21
C SER A 134 31.86 0.15 -61.59
N PRO A 135 31.82 -0.29 -60.31
CA PRO A 135 30.58 -0.71 -59.66
C PRO A 135 29.61 0.46 -59.47
N ASP A 136 28.31 0.24 -59.68
CA ASP A 136 27.31 1.33 -59.54
C ASP A 136 27.02 1.64 -58.06
N ILE A 137 26.62 0.62 -57.29
CA ILE A 137 26.13 0.73 -55.91
C ILE A 137 26.65 -0.43 -55.06
N LEU A 138 27.19 -0.14 -53.88
CA LEU A 138 27.40 -1.14 -52.82
C LEU A 138 26.19 -1.20 -51.89
N LEU A 139 25.79 -2.42 -51.54
CA LEU A 139 24.65 -2.70 -50.65
C LEU A 139 25.03 -3.76 -49.61
N CYS A 140 24.28 -3.80 -48.50
CA CYS A 140 24.45 -4.77 -47.42
C CYS A 140 25.71 -4.61 -46.60
N HIS A 141 25.78 -3.48 -45.91
CA HIS A 141 26.81 -3.31 -44.90
C HIS A 141 26.60 -4.31 -43.74
N ILE A 142 27.68 -4.76 -43.12
CA ILE A 142 27.64 -5.73 -42.00
C ILE A 142 26.85 -5.19 -40.80
N ASN A 143 26.87 -3.87 -40.59
CA ASN A 143 26.15 -3.21 -39.51
C ASN A 143 24.71 -2.83 -39.87
N ASP A 144 24.22 -3.21 -41.05
CA ASP A 144 22.86 -2.88 -41.47
C ASP A 144 21.81 -3.61 -40.62
N TRP A 145 20.73 -2.92 -40.28
CA TRP A 145 19.58 -3.56 -39.65
C TRP A 145 18.87 -4.50 -40.66
N ARG A 146 18.60 -5.73 -40.22
CA ARG A 146 17.91 -6.76 -40.99
C ARG A 146 16.75 -7.33 -40.18
N ASP A 147 15.58 -7.42 -40.80
CA ASP A 147 14.43 -8.08 -40.21
C ASP A 147 14.65 -9.60 -40.23
N THR A 148 14.74 -10.22 -39.05
CA THR A 148 14.89 -11.67 -38.90
C THR A 148 13.63 -12.45 -39.30
N SER A 149 12.46 -11.78 -39.38
CA SER A 149 11.18 -12.42 -39.71
C SER A 149 10.89 -12.43 -41.22
N ALA A 150 11.48 -11.53 -42.00
CA ALA A 150 11.30 -11.41 -43.45
C ALA A 150 12.24 -12.37 -44.22
N THR A 151 12.11 -13.67 -44.00
CA THR A 151 12.87 -14.72 -44.70
C THR A 151 12.26 -15.14 -46.05
N GLN A 152 11.34 -14.35 -46.62
CA GLN A 152 10.68 -14.67 -47.91
C GLN A 152 10.89 -13.61 -49.00
N ALA A 153 11.39 -14.10 -50.13
CA ALA A 153 11.31 -13.61 -51.51
C ALA A 153 11.90 -12.23 -51.89
N ASN A 154 11.88 -11.20 -51.04
CA ASN A 154 12.27 -9.83 -51.42
C ASN A 154 13.48 -9.26 -50.67
N ALA A 155 14.21 -10.08 -49.90
CA ALA A 155 15.42 -9.64 -49.22
C ALA A 155 16.55 -9.39 -50.23
N THR A 156 16.58 -8.17 -50.79
CA THR A 156 17.64 -7.62 -51.67
C THR A 156 19.05 -7.89 -51.16
N CYS A 157 19.19 -8.16 -49.86
CA CYS A 157 20.45 -8.22 -49.16
C CYS A 157 21.06 -9.60 -48.97
N ALA A 158 20.24 -10.65 -48.91
CA ALA A 158 20.77 -12.01 -48.94
C ALA A 158 21.31 -12.35 -50.33
N GLY A 159 20.81 -11.67 -51.38
CA GLY A 159 21.12 -11.99 -52.77
C GLY A 159 20.69 -13.39 -53.17
N VAL A 160 19.97 -14.12 -52.31
CA VAL A 160 19.65 -15.53 -52.50
C VAL A 160 18.14 -15.68 -52.57
N THR A 161 17.62 -16.08 -53.72
CA THR A 161 16.21 -16.42 -53.90
C THR A 161 16.04 -17.94 -53.89
N TYR A 162 15.12 -18.43 -53.06
CA TYR A 162 14.78 -19.85 -53.00
C TYR A 162 13.44 -20.09 -53.69
N ASP A 163 13.44 -20.92 -54.72
CA ASP A 163 12.20 -21.39 -55.35
C ASP A 163 11.77 -22.73 -54.73
N GLN A 164 10.66 -22.70 -53.97
CA GLN A 164 10.07 -23.89 -53.34
C GLN A 164 9.64 -24.95 -54.37
N GLY A 165 9.30 -24.55 -55.60
CA GLY A 165 8.81 -25.45 -56.65
C GLY A 165 9.92 -26.26 -57.31
N SER A 166 11.08 -25.66 -57.56
CA SER A 166 12.21 -26.29 -58.25
C SER A 166 13.31 -26.84 -57.34
N ARG A 167 13.27 -26.55 -56.02
CA ARG A 167 14.37 -26.83 -55.06
C ARG A 167 15.73 -26.29 -55.55
N GLN A 168 15.69 -25.20 -56.33
CA GLN A 168 16.88 -24.49 -56.78
C GLN A 168 17.01 -23.18 -56.00
N MET A 169 18.26 -22.85 -55.68
CA MET A 169 18.60 -21.59 -55.04
C MET A 169 19.43 -20.76 -56.01
N THR A 170 19.05 -19.50 -56.19
CA THR A 170 19.74 -18.57 -57.09
C THR A 170 20.45 -17.51 -56.27
N LEU A 171 21.76 -17.41 -56.38
CA LEU A 171 22.61 -16.39 -55.76
C LEU A 171 22.91 -15.29 -56.78
N SER A 172 22.48 -14.06 -56.50
CA SER A 172 22.74 -12.86 -57.29
C SER A 172 23.92 -12.06 -56.72
N LEU A 173 24.99 -11.95 -57.51
CA LEU A 173 26.20 -11.19 -57.19
C LEU A 173 26.53 -10.26 -58.36
N GLY A 174 26.60 -8.94 -58.11
CA GLY A 174 27.06 -7.97 -59.11
C GLY A 174 26.27 -7.96 -60.42
N GLY A 175 24.98 -8.28 -60.37
CA GLY A 175 24.08 -8.36 -61.53
C GLY A 175 24.09 -9.69 -62.28
N GLN A 176 24.84 -10.70 -61.80
CA GLN A 176 24.85 -12.06 -62.34
C GLN A 176 24.19 -13.04 -61.38
N GLU A 177 23.46 -14.02 -61.92
CA GLU A 177 22.80 -15.07 -61.15
C GLU A 177 23.57 -16.39 -61.25
N PHE A 178 23.81 -17.03 -60.10
CA PHE A 178 24.46 -18.32 -59.94
C PHE A 178 23.44 -19.32 -59.41
N LEU A 179 23.25 -20.44 -60.09
CA LEU A 179 22.27 -21.47 -59.73
C LEU A 179 22.96 -22.62 -59.00
N GLN A 180 22.43 -22.99 -57.83
CA GLN A 180 22.90 -24.17 -57.08
C GLN A 180 21.74 -25.11 -56.74
N GLY A 181 21.92 -26.40 -57.08
CA GLY A 181 20.97 -27.47 -56.75
C GLY A 181 21.21 -28.05 -55.35
N LEU A 182 20.15 -28.18 -54.55
CA LEU A 182 20.21 -28.75 -53.20
C LEU A 182 20.31 -30.27 -53.25
N ALA A 183 21.52 -30.81 -53.16
CA ALA A 183 21.71 -32.25 -52.91
C ALA A 183 22.01 -32.58 -51.42
N LEU A 184 22.28 -31.61 -50.53
CA LEU A 184 22.94 -31.95 -49.25
C LEU A 184 22.67 -31.09 -47.99
N LEU A 185 21.58 -30.30 -47.90
CA LEU A 185 21.30 -29.50 -46.68
C LEU A 185 19.86 -29.71 -46.17
N GLU A 186 19.65 -30.80 -45.42
CA GLU A 186 18.54 -30.91 -44.47
C GLU A 186 18.98 -30.31 -43.12
N GLY A 187 18.56 -29.08 -42.83
CA GLY A 187 18.69 -28.48 -41.49
C GLY A 187 18.95 -26.98 -41.46
N THR A 188 18.00 -26.24 -40.88
CA THR A 188 18.07 -24.85 -40.35
C THR A 188 18.24 -23.68 -41.32
N GLN A 189 17.25 -22.77 -41.29
CA GLN A 189 17.09 -21.53 -42.05
C GLN A 189 18.04 -20.39 -41.59
N ASP A 190 19.33 -20.65 -41.40
CA ASP A 190 20.32 -19.61 -41.05
C ASP A 190 21.31 -19.37 -42.20
N SER A 191 21.42 -18.12 -42.65
CA SER A 191 22.42 -17.53 -43.58
C SER A 191 23.12 -18.51 -44.54
N PHE A 192 22.72 -18.53 -45.82
CA PHE A 192 23.27 -19.41 -46.86
C PHE A 192 24.78 -19.19 -47.14
N THR A 193 25.28 -17.97 -46.91
CA THR A 193 26.70 -17.61 -47.04
C THR A 193 27.42 -17.65 -45.69
N SER A 194 28.60 -18.27 -45.62
CA SER A 194 29.46 -18.31 -44.42
C SER A 194 30.40 -17.12 -44.33
N PHE A 195 30.75 -16.52 -45.46
CA PHE A 195 31.58 -15.32 -45.55
C PHE A 195 31.27 -14.56 -46.84
N GLN A 196 31.14 -13.23 -46.77
CA GLN A 196 30.97 -12.40 -47.95
C GLN A 196 31.51 -11.00 -47.67
N GLN A 197 32.40 -10.47 -48.51
CA GLN A 197 33.03 -9.16 -48.32
C GLN A 197 33.52 -8.56 -49.63
N VAL A 198 33.30 -7.25 -49.81
CA VAL A 198 33.78 -6.45 -50.94
C VAL A 198 35.03 -5.64 -50.55
N TYR A 199 36.05 -5.71 -51.40
CA TYR A 199 37.31 -4.96 -51.29
C TYR A 199 37.43 -4.00 -52.47
N LEU A 200 37.78 -2.74 -52.20
CA LEU A 200 37.93 -1.71 -53.25
C LEU A 200 39.31 -1.06 -53.21
N TRP A 201 39.85 -0.74 -54.38
CA TRP A 201 41.09 -0.01 -54.52
C TRP A 201 40.91 1.46 -54.12
N LYS A 202 41.66 1.91 -53.11
CA LYS A 202 41.58 3.24 -52.50
C LYS A 202 41.81 4.40 -53.47
N ASP A 203 42.76 4.25 -54.39
CA ASP A 203 43.18 5.29 -55.34
C ASP A 203 42.57 5.11 -56.74
N SER A 204 41.57 4.24 -56.90
CA SER A 204 40.87 4.11 -58.19
C SER A 204 40.06 5.37 -58.48
N ASP A 205 40.27 5.94 -59.66
CA ASP A 205 39.48 7.07 -60.16
C ASP A 205 38.12 6.63 -60.74
N MET A 206 37.94 5.33 -61.02
CA MET A 206 36.72 4.67 -61.53
C MET A 206 36.12 5.22 -62.84
N GLY A 207 36.61 6.34 -63.40
CA GLY A 207 35.97 7.14 -64.44
C GLY A 207 36.83 7.51 -65.65
N SER A 208 38.17 7.41 -65.59
CA SER A 208 39.09 7.88 -66.63
C SER A 208 39.93 6.75 -67.25
N ARG A 209 39.26 5.78 -67.90
CA ARG A 209 39.95 4.81 -68.77
C ARG A 209 39.60 5.03 -70.25
N PRO A 210 40.60 5.17 -71.14
CA PRO A 210 40.37 5.27 -72.58
C PRO A 210 39.86 3.93 -73.13
N GLU A 211 38.94 3.98 -74.10
CA GLU A 211 38.30 2.81 -74.75
C GLU A 211 39.30 1.82 -75.38
N SER A 212 40.56 2.21 -75.53
CA SER A 212 41.65 1.36 -76.03
C SER A 212 42.06 0.21 -75.10
N MET A 213 41.62 0.18 -73.84
CA MET A 213 41.97 -0.88 -72.87
C MET A 213 40.97 -2.04 -72.78
N GLY A 214 39.89 -2.04 -73.56
CA GLY A 214 38.97 -3.20 -73.65
C GLY A 214 38.17 -3.53 -72.38
N CYS A 215 38.18 -2.66 -71.35
CA CYS A 215 37.32 -2.79 -70.18
C CYS A 215 35.87 -2.48 -70.60
N GLU A 216 34.93 -3.43 -70.44
CA GLU A 216 33.51 -3.21 -70.77
C GLU A 216 32.95 -2.04 -69.93
N ARG A 217 32.59 -0.93 -70.59
CA ARG A 217 31.65 0.04 -70.02
C ARG A 217 30.26 -0.57 -70.13
N GLY A 218 29.80 -1.25 -69.08
CA GLY A 218 28.40 -1.64 -68.96
C GLY A 218 27.50 -0.43 -68.76
N MET A 219 27.37 0.47 -69.73
CA MET A 219 26.43 1.60 -69.68
C MET A 219 25.29 1.39 -70.67
N VAL A 220 24.13 0.99 -70.13
CA VAL A 220 22.88 1.65 -70.49
C VAL A 220 22.43 2.37 -69.21
N PRO A 221 22.41 3.71 -69.17
CA PRO A 221 21.70 4.39 -68.09
C PRO A 221 20.25 3.92 -68.19
N ARG A 222 19.72 3.28 -67.15
CA ARG A 222 18.26 3.10 -67.05
C ARG A 222 17.66 4.50 -67.01
N SER A 223 17.07 4.92 -68.12
CA SER A 223 16.53 6.26 -68.33
C SER A 223 15.22 6.54 -67.60
N ASP A 224 14.75 5.63 -66.74
CA ASP A 224 13.49 5.80 -66.02
C ASP A 224 13.67 5.48 -64.53
N PHE A 225 14.18 6.45 -63.78
CA PHE A 225 13.74 6.56 -62.38
C PHE A 225 12.46 7.40 -62.41
N PRO A 226 11.28 6.88 -62.01
CA PRO A 226 10.09 7.69 -61.83
C PRO A 226 10.32 8.65 -60.64
N GLY A 227 11.07 9.72 -60.86
CA GLY A 227 11.64 10.59 -59.83
C GLY A 227 10.66 11.61 -59.27
N ASP A 228 9.67 12.05 -60.06
CA ASP A 228 8.81 13.16 -59.65
C ASP A 228 7.80 12.77 -58.56
N MET A 229 7.25 11.56 -58.57
CA MET A 229 6.29 11.15 -57.51
C MET A 229 6.96 10.79 -56.17
N ALA A 230 8.24 10.38 -56.18
CA ALA A 230 8.92 9.97 -54.96
C ALA A 230 9.33 11.17 -54.10
N THR A 231 9.73 12.29 -54.70
CA THR A 231 10.14 13.50 -53.96
C THR A 231 8.97 14.18 -53.24
N GLU A 232 7.75 14.10 -53.77
CA GLU A 232 6.55 14.65 -53.14
C GLU A 232 6.23 14.01 -51.78
N LEU A 233 6.66 12.77 -51.56
CA LEU A 233 6.46 12.01 -50.32
C LEU A 233 7.41 12.41 -49.18
N PHE A 234 8.41 13.26 -49.45
CA PHE A 234 9.41 13.66 -48.46
C PHE A 234 9.45 15.18 -48.27
N SER A 235 9.96 15.61 -47.12
CA SER A 235 10.19 16.99 -46.76
C SER A 235 11.64 17.17 -46.27
N PRO A 236 12.35 18.22 -46.70
CA PRO A 236 13.68 18.51 -46.18
C PRO A 236 13.61 18.87 -44.68
N VAL A 237 14.58 18.42 -43.91
CA VAL A 237 14.73 18.73 -42.48
C VAL A 237 15.81 19.80 -42.31
N ASP A 238 15.57 20.77 -41.42
CA ASP A 238 16.58 21.76 -41.06
C ASP A 238 17.71 21.09 -40.26
N ILE A 239 18.90 21.08 -40.85
CA ILE A 239 20.10 20.42 -40.31
C ILE A 239 20.52 21.03 -38.96
N THR A 240 20.12 22.28 -38.66
CA THR A 240 20.40 22.94 -37.36
C THR A 240 19.68 22.32 -36.17
N GLN A 241 18.61 21.54 -36.41
CA GLN A 241 17.83 20.86 -35.37
C GLN A 241 18.35 19.46 -35.02
N VAL A 242 19.40 19.00 -35.73
CA VAL A 242 20.00 17.69 -35.53
C VAL A 242 21.13 17.77 -34.51
N ILE A 243 21.09 16.93 -33.49
CA ILE A 243 22.14 16.76 -32.48
C ILE A 243 22.98 15.54 -32.87
N VAL A 244 24.29 15.72 -32.97
CA VAL A 244 25.21 14.62 -33.28
C VAL A 244 25.66 13.91 -32.00
N ASN A 245 25.39 12.61 -31.90
CA ASN A 245 25.88 11.76 -30.82
C ASN A 245 26.49 10.47 -31.38
N THR A 246 27.81 10.39 -31.38
CA THR A 246 28.57 9.26 -31.91
C THR A 246 28.45 7.99 -31.07
N SER A 247 28.03 8.10 -29.81
CA SER A 247 27.87 6.95 -28.89
C SER A 247 26.48 6.30 -28.94
N HIS A 248 25.51 6.94 -29.59
CA HIS A 248 24.14 6.45 -29.67
C HIS A 248 24.01 5.41 -30.79
N SER A 249 23.71 4.16 -30.44
CA SER A 249 23.51 3.09 -31.41
C SER A 249 22.14 3.21 -32.08
N LEU A 250 22.10 3.67 -33.32
CA LEU A 250 20.89 3.75 -34.13
C LEU A 250 20.95 2.71 -35.26
N PRO A 251 19.94 1.84 -35.42
CA PRO A 251 19.89 0.89 -36.52
C PRO A 251 19.71 1.64 -37.84
N SER A 252 20.49 1.29 -38.85
CA SER A 252 20.51 1.96 -40.15
C SER A 252 20.71 0.98 -41.28
N GLN A 253 20.40 1.39 -42.51
CA GLN A 253 20.85 0.72 -43.72
C GLN A 253 21.73 1.67 -44.52
N GLN A 254 22.91 1.20 -44.92
CA GLN A 254 23.90 2.00 -45.64
C GLN A 254 24.04 1.56 -47.10
N TYR A 255 24.22 2.52 -47.99
CA TYR A 255 24.50 2.32 -49.41
C TYR A 255 25.58 3.28 -49.89
N TRP A 256 26.50 2.81 -50.74
CA TRP A 256 27.48 3.67 -51.43
C TRP A 256 27.09 3.82 -52.90
N LEU A 257 26.93 5.06 -53.36
CA LEU A 257 26.63 5.42 -54.75
C LEU A 257 27.83 6.13 -55.38
N PHE A 258 28.42 5.56 -56.43
CA PHE A 258 29.65 6.13 -56.99
C PHE A 258 29.41 7.35 -57.89
N THR A 259 30.26 8.37 -57.75
CA THR A 259 30.10 9.68 -58.42
C THR A 259 30.31 9.65 -59.92
N HIS A 260 30.92 8.58 -60.46
CA HIS A 260 31.10 8.44 -61.91
C HIS A 260 29.79 8.15 -62.65
N LEU A 261 28.77 7.64 -61.93
CA LEU A 261 27.46 7.30 -62.49
C LEU A 261 26.32 8.17 -61.95
N PHE A 262 26.41 8.60 -60.70
CA PHE A 262 25.36 9.40 -60.03
C PHE A 262 25.78 10.86 -59.89
N SER A 263 24.97 11.77 -60.44
CA SER A 263 24.98 13.19 -60.05
C SER A 263 24.43 13.36 -58.62
N ALA A 264 24.65 14.52 -57.99
CA ALA A 264 24.11 14.79 -56.66
C ALA A 264 22.56 14.69 -56.62
N GLU A 265 21.87 15.11 -57.68
CA GLU A 265 20.40 15.00 -57.79
C GLU A 265 19.96 13.54 -57.99
N GLN A 266 20.68 12.78 -58.82
CA GLN A 266 20.38 11.37 -59.05
C GLN A 266 20.62 10.53 -57.79
N ALA A 267 21.64 10.85 -57.00
CA ALA A 267 21.90 10.21 -55.72
C ALA A 267 20.77 10.45 -54.71
N ASN A 268 20.24 11.68 -54.64
CA ASN A 268 19.07 12.00 -53.83
C ASN A 268 17.84 11.22 -54.28
N LEU A 269 17.51 11.25 -55.59
CA LEU A 269 16.35 10.54 -56.14
C LEU A 269 16.42 9.03 -55.89
N TRP A 270 17.60 8.42 -56.06
CA TRP A 270 17.80 7.01 -55.77
C TRP A 270 17.57 6.70 -54.29
N CYS A 271 18.17 7.48 -53.38
CA CYS A 271 18.04 7.27 -51.93
C CYS A 271 16.59 7.42 -51.45
N LEU A 272 15.87 8.44 -51.96
CA LEU A 272 14.45 8.66 -51.65
C LEU A 272 13.54 7.57 -52.21
N SER A 273 13.76 7.14 -53.47
CA SER A 273 12.98 6.04 -54.06
C SER A 273 13.22 4.73 -53.31
N ARG A 274 14.44 4.50 -52.82
CA ARG A 274 14.76 3.33 -51.99
C ARG A 274 14.07 3.38 -50.64
N CYS A 275 14.06 4.54 -49.98
CA CYS A 275 13.31 4.74 -48.75
C CYS A 275 11.80 4.50 -48.93
N ALA A 276 11.23 4.87 -50.08
CA ALA A 276 9.82 4.63 -50.40
C ALA A 276 9.48 3.13 -50.56
N GLN A 277 10.44 2.30 -50.99
CA GLN A 277 10.27 0.85 -51.10
C GLN A 277 10.26 0.14 -49.73
N GLU A 278 10.79 0.77 -48.69
CA GLU A 278 10.89 0.22 -47.33
C GLU A 278 10.04 1.00 -46.32
N PRO A 279 8.70 0.97 -46.43
CA PRO A 279 7.85 1.93 -45.75
C PRO A 279 7.73 1.77 -44.24
N ILE A 280 8.07 0.59 -43.72
CA ILE A 280 7.99 0.28 -42.28
C ILE A 280 9.26 0.78 -41.57
N PHE A 281 10.44 0.54 -42.16
CA PHE A 281 11.72 0.90 -41.58
C PHE A 281 12.11 2.37 -41.87
N CYS A 282 12.05 2.81 -43.13
CA CYS A 282 12.64 4.10 -43.50
C CYS A 282 11.69 5.29 -43.23
N GLN A 283 12.14 6.17 -42.34
CA GLN A 283 11.47 7.46 -42.03
C GLN A 283 12.37 8.66 -42.34
N LEU A 284 13.68 8.47 -42.25
CA LEU A 284 14.70 9.47 -42.52
C LEU A 284 15.68 8.92 -43.57
N ALA A 285 15.96 9.73 -44.58
CA ALA A 285 16.98 9.46 -45.59
C ALA A 285 18.05 10.54 -45.52
N ASP A 286 19.27 10.15 -45.17
CA ASP A 286 20.44 11.01 -45.13
C ASP A 286 21.34 10.72 -46.33
N ILE A 287 21.73 11.77 -47.04
CA ILE A 287 22.73 11.73 -48.09
C ILE A 287 23.93 12.56 -47.63
N THR A 288 25.09 11.90 -47.55
CA THR A 288 26.37 12.52 -47.21
C THR A 288 27.41 12.28 -48.31
N LYS A 289 28.16 13.33 -48.65
CA LYS A 289 29.35 13.18 -49.49
C LYS A 289 30.55 12.81 -48.62
N SER A 290 30.70 11.52 -48.33
CA SER A 290 31.76 10.99 -47.47
C SER A 290 33.15 11.05 -48.09
N SER A 291 33.24 10.93 -49.43
CA SER A 291 34.49 10.93 -50.19
C SER A 291 34.33 11.65 -51.53
N SER A 292 35.43 11.90 -52.23
CA SER A 292 35.41 12.38 -53.62
C SER A 292 34.83 11.35 -54.61
N LEU A 293 34.83 10.06 -54.24
CA LEU A 293 34.48 8.93 -55.12
C LEU A 293 33.03 8.46 -55.02
N TYR A 294 32.34 8.73 -53.92
CA TYR A 294 30.98 8.23 -53.70
C TYR A 294 30.16 9.11 -52.75
N PHE A 295 28.84 9.06 -52.94
CA PHE A 295 27.84 9.49 -51.97
C PHE A 295 27.47 8.30 -51.07
N THR A 296 27.18 8.57 -49.81
CA THR A 296 26.66 7.59 -48.86
C THR A 296 25.21 7.92 -48.57
N CYS A 297 24.31 6.98 -48.83
CA CYS A 297 22.89 7.04 -48.48
C CYS A 297 22.67 6.20 -47.23
N PHE A 298 22.22 6.83 -46.15
CA PHE A 298 21.79 6.17 -44.93
C PHE A 298 20.26 6.24 -44.81
N LEU A 299 19.63 5.09 -44.56
CA LEU A 299 18.22 5.00 -44.23
C LEU A 299 18.10 4.73 -42.73
N TYR A 300 17.34 5.56 -42.04
CA TYR A 300 17.10 5.46 -40.61
C TYR A 300 15.60 5.34 -40.31
N PRO A 301 15.24 4.66 -39.21
CA PRO A 301 13.92 4.81 -38.60
C PRO A 301 13.77 6.22 -38.02
N GLU A 302 12.59 6.52 -37.47
CA GLU A 302 12.38 7.81 -36.81
C GLU A 302 13.37 7.98 -35.65
N ALA A 303 14.25 8.98 -35.74
CA ALA A 303 15.33 9.22 -34.79
C ALA A 303 15.03 10.37 -33.82
N GLN A 304 13.77 10.81 -33.78
CA GLN A 304 13.29 11.83 -32.86
C GLN A 304 13.26 11.26 -31.43
N VAL A 305 13.94 11.95 -30.51
CA VAL A 305 13.87 11.66 -29.07
C VAL A 305 13.33 12.90 -28.38
N CYS A 306 12.28 12.73 -27.59
CA CYS A 306 11.67 13.77 -26.80
C CYS A 306 12.01 13.58 -25.32
N ASP A 307 12.06 14.70 -24.58
CA ASP A 307 12.12 14.69 -23.13
C ASP A 307 10.82 14.20 -22.50
N ASN A 308 10.91 13.74 -21.25
CA ASN A 308 9.78 13.22 -20.48
C ASN A 308 8.87 14.31 -19.89
N VAL A 309 9.14 15.59 -20.20
CA VAL A 309 8.36 16.73 -19.70
C VAL A 309 7.03 16.83 -20.47
N MET A 310 5.92 16.95 -19.75
CA MET A 310 4.59 17.11 -20.34
C MET A 310 4.36 18.58 -20.70
N GLU A 311 4.67 18.95 -21.95
CA GLU A 311 4.44 20.28 -22.52
C GLU A 311 3.81 20.14 -23.91
N SER A 312 3.05 21.15 -24.37
CA SER A 312 2.38 21.13 -25.67
C SER A 312 3.32 21.37 -26.85
N ASN A 313 4.47 22.02 -26.63
CA ASN A 313 5.41 22.39 -27.68
C ASN A 313 6.41 21.27 -27.99
N ALA A 314 6.51 20.89 -29.26
CA ALA A 314 7.51 19.94 -29.77
C ALA A 314 8.96 20.46 -29.80
N LYS A 315 9.23 21.68 -29.29
CA LYS A 315 10.57 22.32 -29.34
C LYS A 315 11.66 21.56 -28.59
N ASN A 316 11.29 20.74 -27.60
CA ASN A 316 12.23 19.92 -26.82
C ASN A 316 12.43 18.51 -27.40
N CYS A 317 11.86 18.22 -28.58
CA CYS A 317 12.17 17.01 -29.32
C CYS A 317 13.28 17.28 -30.33
N SER A 318 14.39 16.57 -30.21
CA SER A 318 15.55 16.72 -31.11
C SER A 318 15.79 15.46 -31.92
N GLN A 319 16.27 15.63 -33.16
CA GLN A 319 16.71 14.52 -34.00
C GLN A 319 18.15 14.16 -33.61
N ILE A 320 18.39 12.92 -33.18
CA ILE A 320 19.72 12.47 -32.76
C ILE A 320 20.29 11.54 -33.84
N LEU A 321 21.37 11.96 -34.49
CA LEU A 321 22.05 11.17 -35.52
C LEU A 321 23.51 10.91 -35.14
N PRO A 322 24.14 9.82 -35.63
CA PRO A 322 25.55 9.50 -35.32
C PRO A 322 26.56 10.50 -35.90
N HIS A 323 26.19 11.22 -36.96
CA HIS A 323 27.03 12.16 -37.69
C HIS A 323 26.18 13.30 -38.28
N GLN A 324 26.83 14.38 -38.74
CA GLN A 324 26.14 15.52 -39.34
C GLN A 324 25.77 15.22 -40.80
N PRO A 325 24.48 15.25 -41.18
CA PRO A 325 24.04 15.00 -42.55
C PRO A 325 24.33 16.20 -43.47
N THR A 326 24.59 15.96 -44.76
CA THR A 326 24.69 17.06 -45.76
C THR A 326 23.34 17.41 -46.35
N ALA A 327 22.45 16.43 -46.50
CA ALA A 327 21.05 16.62 -46.82
C ALA A 327 20.22 15.55 -46.09
N LEU A 328 19.22 15.99 -45.33
CA LEU A 328 18.34 15.10 -44.57
C LEU A 328 16.89 15.28 -45.04
N PHE A 329 16.26 14.18 -45.40
CA PHE A 329 14.87 14.14 -45.83
C PHE A 329 14.05 13.28 -44.88
N ARG A 330 12.92 13.81 -44.42
CA ARG A 330 11.94 13.10 -43.61
C ARG A 330 10.75 12.72 -44.47
N ARG A 331 10.25 11.51 -44.32
CA ARG A 331 9.03 11.09 -44.99
C ARG A 331 7.82 11.85 -44.43
N LYS A 332 6.98 12.38 -45.30
CA LYS A 332 5.74 13.05 -44.90
C LYS A 332 4.77 12.05 -44.28
N VAL A 333 4.12 12.48 -43.21
CA VAL A 333 3.11 11.68 -42.51
C VAL A 333 1.83 11.63 -43.35
N VAL A 334 1.53 10.47 -43.92
CA VAL A 334 0.24 10.20 -44.59
C VAL A 334 -0.57 9.28 -43.68
N LEU A 335 -1.67 9.79 -43.13
CA LEU A 335 -2.56 9.04 -42.26
C LEU A 335 -3.65 8.35 -43.10
N ASN A 336 -3.93 7.08 -42.81
CA ASN A 336 -5.03 6.36 -43.46
C ASN A 336 -6.40 6.84 -42.95
N ASP A 337 -7.46 6.59 -43.71
CA ASP A 337 -8.83 6.95 -43.33
C ASP A 337 -9.44 6.05 -42.24
N ARG A 338 -8.80 4.91 -41.93
CA ARG A 338 -9.28 3.93 -40.94
C ARG A 338 -8.19 3.60 -39.92
N VAL A 339 -8.62 3.44 -38.68
CA VAL A 339 -7.80 2.95 -37.56
C VAL A 339 -7.70 1.43 -37.66
N LYS A 340 -6.50 0.89 -37.44
CA LYS A 340 -6.16 -0.53 -37.50
C LYS A 340 -6.35 -1.23 -36.16
N ASN A 341 -6.08 -0.53 -35.05
CA ASN A 341 -6.08 -1.09 -33.70
C ASN A 341 -7.24 -0.56 -32.86
N PHE A 342 -7.73 -1.39 -31.93
CA PHE A 342 -8.66 -0.95 -30.90
C PHE A 342 -7.88 -0.56 -29.65
N TYR A 343 -7.84 0.73 -29.33
CA TYR A 343 -7.08 1.25 -28.21
C TYR A 343 -7.85 1.14 -26.89
N THR A 344 -7.22 0.54 -25.89
CA THR A 344 -7.82 0.38 -24.56
C THR A 344 -7.35 1.50 -23.63
N ARG A 345 -8.30 2.22 -23.00
CA ARG A 345 -7.99 3.24 -21.98
C ARG A 345 -7.48 2.54 -20.73
N LEU A 346 -6.32 2.97 -20.25
CA LEU A 346 -5.75 2.52 -18.99
C LEU A 346 -6.50 3.13 -17.81
N PRO A 347 -6.78 2.36 -16.75
CA PRO A 347 -7.45 2.87 -15.55
C PRO A 347 -6.48 3.64 -14.62
N PHE A 348 -5.48 4.32 -15.17
CA PHE A 348 -4.43 5.00 -14.40
C PHE A 348 -4.35 6.47 -14.78
N GLN A 349 -4.13 7.32 -13.77
CA GLN A 349 -4.04 8.77 -13.97
C GLN A 349 -2.61 9.21 -14.30
N LYS A 350 -1.61 8.56 -13.69
CA LYS A 350 -0.21 9.01 -13.74
C LYS A 350 0.71 7.94 -14.26
N LEU A 351 1.54 8.31 -15.24
CA LEU A 351 2.64 7.51 -15.73
C LEU A 351 3.97 8.19 -15.42
N THR A 352 4.95 7.42 -14.98
CA THR A 352 6.34 7.87 -14.72
C THR A 352 7.33 6.97 -15.43
N GLY A 353 8.52 7.47 -15.74
CA GLY A 353 9.50 6.71 -16.53
C GLY A 353 8.99 6.34 -17.93
N ILE A 354 8.11 7.16 -18.49
CA ILE A 354 7.63 7.01 -19.87
C ILE A 354 8.74 7.31 -20.87
N SER A 355 8.56 6.83 -22.09
CA SER A 355 9.40 7.21 -23.23
C SER A 355 8.51 7.80 -24.31
N ILE A 356 8.57 9.12 -24.48
CA ILE A 356 7.77 9.86 -25.47
C ILE A 356 8.46 9.82 -26.83
N ARG A 357 7.69 9.46 -27.87
CA ARG A 357 8.18 9.36 -29.26
C ARG A 357 7.90 10.62 -30.06
N ASP A 358 6.70 11.16 -29.94
CA ASP A 358 6.29 12.40 -30.62
C ASP A 358 5.27 13.17 -29.78
N LYS A 359 5.23 14.49 -29.98
CA LYS A 359 4.31 15.42 -29.31
C LYS A 359 3.62 16.28 -30.36
N VAL A 360 2.29 16.15 -30.46
CA VAL A 360 1.51 16.87 -31.46
C VAL A 360 0.38 17.66 -30.78
N PRO A 361 0.38 19.01 -30.84
CA PRO A 361 -0.71 19.81 -30.33
C PRO A 361 -1.95 19.67 -31.24
N MET A 362 -3.12 19.53 -30.64
CA MET A 362 -4.41 19.26 -31.29
C MET A 362 -5.44 20.38 -31.10
N SER A 363 -5.05 21.50 -30.49
CA SER A 363 -5.94 22.61 -30.09
C SER A 363 -6.76 23.23 -31.23
N GLY A 364 -6.31 23.08 -32.49
CA GLY A 364 -7.03 23.57 -33.67
C GLY A 364 -8.18 22.68 -34.17
N LYS A 365 -8.48 21.56 -33.49
CA LYS A 365 -9.44 20.54 -33.94
C LYS A 365 -10.52 20.28 -32.89
N LEU A 366 -11.68 19.81 -33.32
CA LEU A 366 -12.69 19.25 -32.40
C LEU A 366 -12.08 18.04 -31.67
N ILE A 367 -12.41 17.86 -30.38
CA ILE A 367 -11.85 16.81 -29.54
C ILE A 367 -11.98 15.42 -30.19
N SER A 368 -13.14 15.10 -30.78
CA SER A 368 -13.34 13.82 -31.49
C SER A 368 -12.40 13.62 -32.67
N ASN A 369 -12.17 14.67 -33.45
CA ASN A 369 -11.31 14.63 -34.63
C ASN A 369 -9.84 14.58 -34.23
N GLY A 370 -9.47 15.31 -33.17
CA GLY A 370 -8.13 15.25 -32.58
C GLY A 370 -7.81 13.88 -31.99
N PHE A 371 -8.77 13.26 -31.29
CA PHE A 371 -8.63 11.90 -30.77
C PHE A 371 -8.46 10.87 -31.91
N PHE A 372 -9.32 10.93 -32.93
CA PHE A 372 -9.23 10.06 -34.11
C PHE A 372 -7.92 10.23 -34.89
N GLU A 373 -7.33 11.42 -34.88
CA GLU A 373 -6.01 11.66 -35.43
C GLU A 373 -4.88 11.08 -34.58
N CYS A 374 -5.01 11.16 -33.26
CA CYS A 374 -4.06 10.57 -32.32
C CYS A 374 -3.98 9.03 -32.45
N GLU A 375 -5.12 8.35 -32.62
CA GLU A 375 -5.17 6.91 -32.90
C GLU A 375 -4.39 6.55 -34.19
N ARG A 376 -4.60 7.34 -35.25
CA ARG A 376 -3.95 7.13 -36.54
C ARG A 376 -2.45 7.42 -36.51
N LEU A 377 -2.01 8.38 -35.71
CA LEU A 377 -0.58 8.67 -35.50
C LEU A 377 0.12 7.45 -34.88
N CYS A 378 -0.49 6.83 -33.86
CA CYS A 378 0.09 5.64 -33.23
C CYS A 378 0.02 4.38 -34.12
N ASP A 379 -1.00 4.24 -34.98
CA ASP A 379 -1.08 3.14 -35.96
C ASP A 379 -0.01 3.20 -37.06
N ARG A 380 0.45 4.42 -37.36
CA ARG A 380 1.47 4.69 -38.37
C ARG A 380 2.88 4.48 -37.83
N ASP A 381 3.07 4.58 -36.52
CA ASP A 381 4.36 4.36 -35.87
C ASP A 381 4.50 2.87 -35.44
N PRO A 382 5.42 2.11 -36.07
CA PRO A 382 5.67 0.72 -35.71
C PRO A 382 6.19 0.52 -34.28
N CYS A 383 6.78 1.55 -33.67
CA CYS A 383 7.31 1.52 -32.31
C CYS A 383 6.33 2.05 -31.26
N CYS A 384 5.16 2.55 -31.68
CA CYS A 384 4.19 3.09 -30.73
C CYS A 384 3.51 1.95 -29.96
N THR A 385 3.69 1.91 -28.64
CA THR A 385 3.01 0.96 -27.74
C THR A 385 1.66 1.50 -27.26
N GLY A 386 1.52 2.82 -27.24
CA GLY A 386 0.31 3.52 -26.82
C GLY A 386 0.43 5.03 -27.02
N PHE A 387 -0.61 5.76 -26.66
CA PHE A 387 -0.60 7.21 -26.70
C PHE A 387 -1.30 7.84 -25.49
N GLY A 388 -0.86 9.03 -25.10
CA GLY A 388 -1.57 9.89 -24.17
C GLY A 388 -2.34 10.96 -24.94
N PHE A 389 -3.64 11.07 -24.69
CA PHE A 389 -4.45 12.17 -25.19
C PHE A 389 -4.90 12.99 -24.00
N LEU A 390 -4.25 14.14 -23.77
CA LEU A 390 -4.32 14.86 -22.49
C LEU A 390 -4.47 16.36 -22.72
N ASN A 391 -4.99 17.06 -21.73
CA ASN A 391 -4.87 18.51 -21.66
C ASN A 391 -3.66 18.87 -20.80
N VAL A 392 -2.68 19.55 -21.38
CA VAL A 392 -1.42 19.89 -20.71
C VAL A 392 -1.46 21.36 -20.26
N SER A 393 -1.04 21.64 -19.02
CA SER A 393 -1.03 22.98 -18.41
C SER A 393 -2.43 23.55 -18.15
N GLN A 394 -3.32 22.75 -17.54
CA GLN A 394 -4.71 23.13 -17.26
C GLN A 394 -4.83 24.45 -16.48
N LEU A 395 -3.94 24.70 -15.51
CA LEU A 395 -3.92 25.94 -14.72
C LEU A 395 -3.65 27.22 -15.54
N GLN A 396 -3.14 27.10 -16.78
CA GLN A 396 -2.82 28.23 -17.67
C GLN A 396 -3.70 28.28 -18.93
N GLY A 397 -4.81 27.54 -18.97
CA GLY A 397 -5.71 27.48 -20.14
C GLY A 397 -5.32 26.42 -21.17
N GLY A 398 -4.89 25.26 -20.67
CA GLY A 398 -4.17 24.19 -21.37
C GLY A 398 -4.58 23.81 -22.79
N GLU A 399 -3.60 23.26 -23.50
CA GLU A 399 -3.72 22.81 -24.89
C GLU A 399 -3.84 21.27 -24.96
N VAL A 400 -4.79 20.80 -25.78
CA VAL A 400 -4.96 19.36 -26.03
C VAL A 400 -3.76 18.85 -26.82
N THR A 401 -3.09 17.84 -26.28
CA THR A 401 -1.86 17.29 -26.86
C THR A 401 -1.99 15.77 -27.03
N CYS A 402 -1.57 15.28 -28.19
CA CYS A 402 -1.37 13.85 -28.45
C CYS A 402 0.10 13.51 -28.25
N LEU A 403 0.38 12.58 -27.35
CA LEU A 403 1.72 12.09 -27.03
C LEU A 403 1.81 10.64 -27.46
N THR A 404 2.60 10.31 -28.49
CA THR A 404 2.85 8.90 -28.85
C THR A 404 3.96 8.36 -27.95
N LEU A 405 3.79 7.12 -27.48
CA LEU A 405 4.65 6.52 -26.45
C LEU A 405 5.32 5.26 -27.00
N ASN A 406 6.63 5.18 -26.76
CA ASN A 406 7.41 3.96 -26.98
C ASN A 406 7.28 3.02 -25.78
N SER A 407 7.22 3.56 -24.56
CA SER A 407 6.99 2.79 -23.34
C SER A 407 6.07 3.53 -22.38
N MET A 408 5.16 2.77 -21.79
CA MET A 408 4.20 3.26 -20.78
C MET A 408 4.82 3.39 -19.39
N GLY A 409 6.07 2.95 -19.20
CA GLY A 409 6.80 3.08 -17.93
C GLY A 409 6.07 2.45 -16.76
N ILE A 410 5.91 3.22 -15.69
CA ILE A 410 5.25 2.86 -14.43
C ILE A 410 3.92 3.60 -14.34
N GLN A 411 2.83 2.85 -14.34
CA GLN A 411 1.45 3.34 -14.29
C GLN A 411 0.96 3.26 -12.84
N THR A 412 0.47 4.38 -12.31
CA THR A 412 0.10 4.54 -10.90
C THR A 412 -1.22 5.30 -10.78
N CYS A 413 -1.80 5.32 -9.58
CA CYS A 413 -3.07 5.99 -9.30
C CYS A 413 -4.24 5.40 -10.07
N ASN A 414 -4.56 4.16 -9.69
CA ASN A 414 -5.69 3.44 -10.24
C ASN A 414 -7.02 4.15 -9.92
N GLU A 415 -7.88 4.29 -10.93
CA GLU A 415 -9.24 4.82 -10.80
C GLU A 415 -10.22 3.80 -10.21
N GLU A 416 -9.98 2.50 -10.41
CA GLU A 416 -10.88 1.42 -10.00
C GLU A 416 -10.93 1.22 -8.48
N SER A 417 -9.85 1.56 -7.77
CA SER A 417 -9.75 1.30 -6.34
C SER A 417 -10.67 2.20 -5.49
N GLY A 418 -11.18 3.30 -6.07
CA GLY A 418 -11.99 4.30 -5.35
C GLY A 418 -11.35 4.75 -4.03
N ALA A 419 -10.01 4.62 -3.94
CA ALA A 419 -9.38 4.28 -2.68
C ALA A 419 -9.26 5.47 -1.72
N THR A 420 -9.74 5.24 -0.50
CA THR A 420 -9.52 6.07 0.68
C THR A 420 -8.08 5.98 1.21
N TRP A 421 -7.33 4.95 0.78
CA TRP A 421 -5.95 4.68 1.20
C TRP A 421 -5.06 4.66 -0.04
N ARG A 422 -4.08 5.57 -0.10
CA ARG A 422 -3.12 5.71 -1.21
C ARG A 422 -1.73 5.90 -0.65
N ILE A 423 -0.76 5.22 -1.25
CA ILE A 423 0.67 5.45 -0.96
C ILE A 423 1.37 6.12 -2.14
N LEU A 424 0.87 5.91 -3.36
CA LEU A 424 1.43 6.52 -4.57
C LEU A 424 0.84 7.91 -4.79
N ASP A 425 1.72 8.90 -4.96
CA ASP A 425 1.33 10.26 -5.28
C ASP A 425 0.82 10.36 -6.74
N CYS A 426 -0.35 10.97 -6.92
CA CYS A 426 -1.03 11.12 -8.21
C CYS A 426 -0.61 12.34 -9.02
N GLY A 427 0.36 13.11 -8.54
CA GLY A 427 0.95 14.22 -9.30
C GLY A 427 0.18 15.54 -9.16
N SER A 428 0.64 16.57 -9.88
CA SER A 428 0.05 17.92 -9.82
C SER A 428 -1.22 18.05 -10.67
N GLU A 429 -2.09 19.00 -10.33
CA GLU A 429 -3.34 19.31 -11.03
C GLU A 429 -3.15 19.87 -12.46
N ASP A 430 -1.94 19.84 -13.01
CA ASP A 430 -1.60 20.49 -14.28
C ASP A 430 -1.98 19.69 -15.53
N THR A 431 -2.21 18.37 -15.41
CA THR A 431 -2.57 17.48 -16.52
C THR A 431 -3.93 16.83 -16.31
N GLU A 432 -4.88 17.10 -17.21
CA GLU A 432 -6.23 16.51 -17.15
C GLU A 432 -6.29 15.16 -17.87
N VAL A 433 -6.54 14.10 -17.10
CA VAL A 433 -6.62 12.70 -17.60
C VAL A 433 -7.98 12.05 -17.30
N HIS A 434 -8.86 12.77 -16.58
CA HIS A 434 -10.11 12.23 -16.03
C HIS A 434 -11.30 12.28 -16.98
N THR A 435 -11.49 13.40 -17.69
CA THR A 435 -12.69 13.62 -18.51
C THR A 435 -12.58 12.84 -19.81
N TYR A 436 -13.50 11.93 -20.10
CA TYR A 436 -13.53 11.22 -21.40
C TYR A 436 -13.67 12.24 -22.55
N PRO A 437 -12.83 12.19 -23.61
CA PRO A 437 -11.94 11.09 -24.02
C PRO A 437 -10.45 11.25 -23.62
N PHE A 438 -10.11 12.12 -22.67
CA PHE A 438 -8.75 12.23 -22.17
C PHE A 438 -8.33 10.98 -21.38
N GLY A 439 -7.07 10.57 -21.55
CA GLY A 439 -6.58 9.33 -20.98
C GLY A 439 -5.28 8.83 -21.59
N TRP A 440 -4.72 7.81 -20.96
CA TRP A 440 -3.65 7.00 -21.49
C TRP A 440 -4.24 5.77 -22.18
N TYR A 441 -3.81 5.51 -23.41
CA TYR A 441 -4.35 4.46 -24.26
C TYR A 441 -3.22 3.52 -24.68
N GLN A 442 -3.47 2.20 -24.64
CA GLN A 442 -2.51 1.19 -25.06
C GLN A 442 -3.04 0.34 -26.22
N LYS A 443 -2.13 -0.15 -27.06
CA LYS A 443 -2.44 -1.16 -28.08
C LYS A 443 -2.73 -2.53 -27.43
N PRO A 444 -3.53 -3.40 -28.06
CA PRO A 444 -3.79 -4.75 -27.56
C PRO A 444 -2.51 -5.59 -27.48
N ALA A 445 -2.25 -6.20 -26.31
CA ALA A 445 -1.01 -6.93 -26.00
C ALA A 445 -0.81 -8.27 -26.75
N VAL A 446 -1.68 -8.62 -27.70
CA VAL A 446 -1.74 -9.99 -28.23
C VAL A 446 -0.66 -10.27 -29.28
N TRP A 447 -0.22 -9.30 -30.09
CA TRP A 447 0.81 -9.52 -31.11
C TRP A 447 1.63 -8.26 -31.41
N SER A 448 2.82 -8.14 -30.84
CA SER A 448 4.01 -7.56 -31.50
C SER A 448 5.10 -7.43 -30.46
N ASP A 449 6.12 -8.29 -30.54
CA ASP A 449 7.43 -7.83 -30.09
C ASP A 449 7.73 -6.58 -30.94
N THR A 450 7.89 -5.42 -30.27
CA THR A 450 8.29 -4.19 -30.96
C THR A 450 9.49 -4.50 -31.84
N PRO A 451 9.48 -4.09 -33.12
CA PRO A 451 10.59 -4.39 -34.03
C PRO A 451 11.94 -4.05 -33.39
N SER A 452 12.96 -4.87 -33.62
CA SER A 452 14.28 -4.70 -32.99
C SER A 452 14.97 -3.38 -33.34
N PHE A 453 14.47 -2.64 -34.34
CA PHE A 453 14.95 -1.30 -34.67
C PHE A 453 14.42 -0.20 -33.73
N CYS A 454 13.40 -0.49 -32.92
CA CYS A 454 12.85 0.46 -31.96
C CYS A 454 13.83 0.67 -30.79
N PRO A 455 14.02 1.91 -30.31
CA PRO A 455 14.94 2.18 -29.22
C PRO A 455 14.47 1.51 -27.93
N SER A 456 15.41 0.87 -27.20
CA SER A 456 15.12 0.23 -25.92
C SER A 456 14.74 1.29 -24.88
N ALA A 457 13.54 1.18 -24.33
CA ALA A 457 13.06 2.06 -23.28
C ALA A 457 13.59 1.56 -21.92
N ALA A 458 14.86 1.84 -21.59
CA ALA A 458 15.37 1.52 -20.26
C ALA A 458 14.87 2.55 -19.23
N LEU A 459 14.28 2.09 -18.13
CA LEU A 459 14.06 2.92 -16.94
C LEU A 459 15.41 3.49 -16.45
N GLN A 460 15.47 4.81 -16.21
CA GLN A 460 16.62 5.42 -15.52
C GLN A 460 16.80 4.74 -14.16
N SER A 461 18.05 4.40 -13.81
CA SER A 461 18.37 3.62 -12.62
C SER A 461 17.75 4.25 -11.38
N LEU A 462 17.00 3.46 -10.63
CA LEU A 462 16.49 3.84 -9.32
C LEU A 462 17.66 4.30 -8.45
N THR A 463 17.55 5.51 -7.90
CA THR A 463 18.55 6.13 -7.03
C THR A 463 18.95 5.19 -5.89
N GLU A 464 20.22 4.76 -5.94
CA GLU A 464 21.23 4.27 -4.98
C GLU A 464 20.88 3.56 -3.65
N GLU A 465 19.64 3.57 -3.14
CA GLU A 465 19.28 2.77 -1.98
C GLU A 465 18.89 1.36 -2.41
N LYS A 466 19.89 0.47 -2.53
CA LYS A 466 19.65 -0.97 -2.69
C LYS A 466 18.82 -1.48 -1.51
N VAL A 467 17.60 -1.94 -1.78
CA VAL A 467 16.79 -2.67 -0.82
C VAL A 467 17.52 -3.98 -0.51
N THR A 468 17.96 -4.16 0.73
CA THR A 468 18.54 -5.43 1.19
C THR A 468 17.44 -6.47 1.30
N SER A 469 17.56 -7.63 0.64
CA SER A 469 16.56 -8.71 0.74
C SER A 469 16.29 -9.15 2.18
N ASP A 470 17.23 -8.96 3.10
CA ASP A 470 17.12 -9.38 4.51
C ASP A 470 16.04 -8.61 5.31
N SER A 471 15.57 -7.46 4.82
CA SER A 471 14.50 -6.67 5.47
C SER A 471 13.09 -7.14 5.10
N TRP A 472 12.97 -8.11 4.18
CA TRP A 472 11.69 -8.59 3.64
C TRP A 472 11.52 -10.09 3.86
N GLN A 473 10.39 -10.46 4.44
CA GLN A 473 9.97 -11.85 4.57
C GLN A 473 9.18 -12.28 3.34
N THR A 474 9.70 -13.26 2.60
CA THR A 474 8.95 -13.91 1.51
C THR A 474 7.97 -14.92 2.09
N LEU A 475 6.72 -14.86 1.62
CA LEU A 475 5.63 -15.72 2.10
C LEU A 475 5.13 -16.66 0.99
N ALA A 476 4.68 -17.85 1.39
CA ALA A 476 4.13 -18.83 0.48
C ALA A 476 2.65 -18.54 0.18
N LEU A 477 2.17 -18.96 -0.99
CA LEU A 477 0.75 -18.88 -1.40
C LEU A 477 -0.22 -19.52 -0.39
N SER A 478 0.21 -20.56 0.33
CA SER A 478 -0.60 -21.23 1.37
C SER A 478 -0.86 -20.37 2.62
N SER A 479 -0.16 -19.25 2.78
CA SER A 479 -0.32 -18.33 3.92
C SER A 479 -1.33 -17.21 3.65
N VAL A 480 -2.10 -17.30 2.57
CA VAL A 480 -2.95 -16.23 2.07
C VAL A 480 -4.36 -16.70 1.74
N ILE A 481 -5.31 -15.79 1.92
CA ILE A 481 -6.71 -15.97 1.52
C ILE A 481 -7.15 -14.76 0.69
N VAL A 482 -7.83 -15.01 -0.43
CA VAL A 482 -8.40 -13.95 -1.28
C VAL A 482 -9.69 -13.40 -0.66
N ASP A 483 -9.80 -12.08 -0.60
CA ASP A 483 -10.94 -11.28 -0.15
C ASP A 483 -11.13 -10.05 -1.07
N PRO A 484 -11.96 -10.16 -2.11
CA PRO A 484 -12.23 -9.05 -3.04
C PRO A 484 -12.94 -7.86 -2.38
N SER A 485 -13.40 -7.98 -1.12
CA SER A 485 -14.07 -6.88 -0.41
C SER A 485 -13.10 -5.87 0.20
N ILE A 486 -11.79 -6.15 0.20
CA ILE A 486 -10.75 -5.25 0.69
C ILE A 486 -10.77 -3.94 -0.11
N LYS A 487 -10.84 -2.82 0.61
CA LYS A 487 -10.81 -1.47 0.01
C LYS A 487 -9.48 -0.73 0.17
N HIS A 488 -8.66 -1.10 1.15
CA HIS A 488 -7.35 -0.47 1.38
C HIS A 488 -6.28 -1.27 0.66
N PHE A 489 -6.11 -0.95 -0.62
CA PHE A 489 -5.01 -1.44 -1.45
C PHE A 489 -4.67 -0.39 -2.50
N ASP A 490 -3.42 -0.36 -2.92
CA ASP A 490 -2.95 0.52 -4.00
C ASP A 490 -2.25 -0.32 -5.06
N VAL A 491 -2.31 0.11 -6.32
CA VAL A 491 -1.85 -0.68 -7.47
C VAL A 491 -0.89 0.14 -8.33
N ALA A 492 0.25 -0.46 -8.64
CA ALA A 492 1.18 0.02 -9.67
C ALA A 492 1.39 -1.05 -10.74
N HIS A 493 1.35 -0.63 -11.99
CA HIS A 493 1.67 -1.46 -13.15
C HIS A 493 3.01 -1.05 -13.72
N ILE A 494 3.94 -1.99 -13.85
CA ILE A 494 5.26 -1.75 -14.45
C ILE A 494 5.30 -2.42 -15.81
N SER A 495 5.45 -1.64 -16.87
CA SER A 495 5.56 -2.18 -18.23
C SER A 495 6.82 -3.04 -18.36
N THR A 496 6.68 -4.25 -18.93
CA THR A 496 7.82 -5.13 -19.21
C THR A 496 8.74 -4.55 -20.29
N ALA A 497 8.24 -3.62 -21.12
CA ALA A 497 9.08 -2.88 -22.08
C ALA A 497 10.04 -1.90 -21.38
N ALA A 498 9.68 -1.44 -20.18
CA ALA A 498 10.49 -0.51 -19.38
C ALA A 498 11.57 -1.24 -18.54
N THR A 499 11.31 -2.51 -18.19
CA THR A 499 12.20 -3.32 -17.36
C THR A 499 12.72 -4.52 -18.14
N SER A 500 14.01 -4.56 -18.44
CA SER A 500 14.65 -5.69 -19.11
C SER A 500 14.60 -7.00 -18.30
N ASN A 501 14.29 -6.95 -16.99
CA ASN A 501 14.21 -8.11 -16.08
C ASN A 501 13.18 -7.92 -14.95
N PHE A 502 12.56 -9.03 -14.50
CA PHE A 502 11.62 -9.08 -13.36
C PHE A 502 12.21 -8.54 -12.05
N SER A 503 13.51 -8.77 -11.80
CA SER A 503 14.19 -8.30 -10.60
C SER A 503 14.11 -6.78 -10.41
N MET A 504 14.18 -6.01 -11.50
CA MET A 504 14.09 -4.54 -11.40
C MET A 504 12.67 -4.07 -11.04
N ALA A 505 11.65 -4.76 -11.56
CA ALA A 505 10.26 -4.49 -11.18
C ALA A 505 10.00 -4.85 -9.71
N GLN A 506 10.57 -5.97 -9.26
CA GLN A 506 10.53 -6.38 -7.85
C GLN A 506 11.18 -5.33 -6.94
N ASP A 507 12.40 -4.92 -7.24
CA ASP A 507 13.14 -3.94 -6.43
C ASP A 507 12.42 -2.59 -6.37
N PHE A 508 11.83 -2.14 -7.49
CA PHE A 508 11.01 -0.93 -7.52
C PHE A 508 9.84 -1.02 -6.53
N CYS A 509 9.04 -2.10 -6.61
CA CYS A 509 7.84 -2.23 -5.79
C CYS A 509 8.19 -2.32 -4.31
N LEU A 510 9.23 -3.07 -3.95
CA LEU A 510 9.70 -3.15 -2.57
C LEU A 510 10.24 -1.81 -2.08
N GLN A 511 10.94 -1.04 -2.91
CA GLN A 511 11.44 0.29 -2.55
C GLN A 511 10.29 1.27 -2.29
N GLN A 512 9.25 1.28 -3.13
CA GLN A 512 8.08 2.13 -2.90
C GLN A 512 7.41 1.81 -1.57
N CYS A 513 7.14 0.52 -1.29
CA CYS A 513 6.56 0.13 -0.01
C CYS A 513 7.48 0.44 1.18
N SER A 514 8.80 0.35 1.03
CA SER A 514 9.76 0.65 2.10
C SER A 514 9.70 2.12 2.55
N ARG A 515 9.50 3.05 1.61
CA ARG A 515 9.41 4.51 1.85
C ARG A 515 8.18 4.91 2.67
N HIS A 516 7.12 4.12 2.63
CA HIS A 516 5.87 4.40 3.34
C HIS A 516 5.74 3.50 4.57
N GLN A 517 5.51 4.09 5.74
CA GLN A 517 5.34 3.30 6.98
C GLN A 517 4.04 2.48 7.00
N ASP A 518 2.99 2.98 6.35
CA ASP A 518 1.69 2.31 6.30
C ASP A 518 1.67 1.08 5.37
N CYS A 519 2.67 0.94 4.48
CA CYS A 519 2.79 -0.21 3.59
C CYS A 519 3.61 -1.33 4.24
N LEU A 520 3.01 -2.51 4.33
CA LEU A 520 3.63 -3.66 5.02
C LEU A 520 3.69 -4.91 4.16
N VAL A 521 2.75 -5.07 3.24
CA VAL A 521 2.70 -6.23 2.35
C VAL A 521 2.72 -5.72 0.91
N THR A 522 3.60 -6.28 0.10
CA THR A 522 3.69 -6.04 -1.34
C THR A 522 3.53 -7.36 -2.07
N THR A 523 2.63 -7.40 -3.04
CA THR A 523 2.40 -8.60 -3.85
C THR A 523 2.61 -8.31 -5.32
N LEU A 524 3.24 -9.24 -6.03
CA LEU A 524 3.54 -9.09 -7.45
C LEU A 524 2.95 -10.25 -8.25
N GLN A 525 2.33 -9.90 -9.37
CA GLN A 525 1.79 -10.83 -10.34
C GLN A 525 2.32 -10.47 -11.73
N ILE A 526 2.83 -11.47 -12.46
CA ILE A 526 3.28 -11.29 -13.83
C ILE A 526 2.07 -11.46 -14.75
N GLN A 527 1.78 -10.45 -15.56
CA GLN A 527 0.73 -10.47 -16.59
C GLN A 527 1.36 -10.20 -17.96
N PRO A 528 0.69 -10.52 -19.08
CA PRO A 528 1.21 -10.23 -20.41
C PRO A 528 1.50 -8.72 -20.59
N GLY A 529 2.78 -8.37 -20.78
CA GLY A 529 3.23 -6.99 -21.01
C GLY A 529 3.43 -6.11 -19.74
N VAL A 530 3.11 -6.62 -18.54
CA VAL A 530 3.13 -5.83 -17.31
C VAL A 530 3.38 -6.67 -16.06
N VAL A 531 4.17 -6.15 -15.13
CA VAL A 531 4.25 -6.65 -13.76
C VAL A 531 3.31 -5.82 -12.89
N ARG A 532 2.27 -6.46 -12.35
CA ARG A 532 1.28 -5.83 -11.48
C ARG A 532 1.75 -5.94 -10.03
N CYS A 533 2.01 -4.80 -9.41
CA CYS A 533 2.35 -4.67 -8.00
C CYS A 533 1.15 -4.12 -7.23
N VAL A 534 0.80 -4.80 -6.14
CA VAL A 534 -0.27 -4.38 -5.25
C VAL A 534 0.29 -4.21 -3.84
N PHE A 535 -0.08 -3.11 -3.20
CA PHE A 535 0.38 -2.71 -1.89
C PHE A 535 -0.77 -2.79 -0.89
N TYR A 536 -0.46 -3.29 0.31
CA TYR A 536 -1.44 -3.45 1.38
C TYR A 536 -0.88 -2.96 2.73
N PRO A 537 -1.75 -2.46 3.62
CA PRO A 537 -1.42 -2.22 5.02
C PRO A 537 -1.36 -3.55 5.79
N ASP A 538 -1.46 -3.52 7.13
CA ASP A 538 -1.60 -4.75 7.90
C ASP A 538 -2.95 -5.41 7.60
N ILE A 539 -2.87 -6.51 6.85
CA ILE A 539 -4.01 -7.34 6.39
C ILE A 539 -4.02 -8.72 7.06
N GLN A 540 -3.28 -8.88 8.16
CA GLN A 540 -3.23 -10.14 8.88
C GLN A 540 -4.59 -10.46 9.52
N ASN A 541 -5.03 -11.70 9.33
CA ASN A 541 -6.21 -12.27 9.96
C ASN A 541 -5.79 -13.58 10.65
N CYS A 542 -6.09 -13.70 11.93
CA CYS A 542 -5.70 -14.85 12.74
C CYS A 542 -6.93 -15.50 13.36
N ILE A 543 -7.01 -16.82 13.28
CA ILE A 543 -7.97 -17.59 14.06
C ILE A 543 -7.22 -18.24 15.22
N HIS A 544 -7.72 -17.95 16.42
CA HIS A 544 -7.18 -18.53 17.65
C HIS A 544 -8.07 -19.68 18.11
N SER A 545 -7.45 -20.84 18.30
CA SER A 545 -8.06 -21.99 18.97
C SER A 545 -7.15 -22.51 20.08
N LEU A 546 -7.67 -23.40 20.93
CA LEU A 546 -6.86 -24.00 21.99
C LEU A 546 -5.74 -24.92 21.46
N ARG A 547 -5.89 -25.48 20.24
CA ARG A 547 -4.95 -26.44 19.64
C ARG A 547 -4.02 -25.82 18.61
N SER A 548 -4.48 -24.82 17.89
CA SER A 548 -3.76 -24.17 16.80
C SER A 548 -3.92 -22.65 16.85
N HIS A 549 -2.85 -21.96 16.48
CA HIS A 549 -2.85 -20.55 16.16
C HIS A 549 -2.48 -20.43 14.68
N THR A 550 -3.46 -20.09 13.84
CA THR A 550 -3.22 -19.99 12.40
C THR A 550 -3.54 -18.57 11.95
N CYS A 551 -2.58 -17.96 11.26
CA CYS A 551 -2.71 -16.63 10.70
C CYS A 551 -2.48 -16.70 9.19
N TRP A 552 -3.23 -15.89 8.46
CA TRP A 552 -3.13 -15.71 7.03
C TRP A 552 -3.22 -14.23 6.68
N LEU A 553 -2.70 -13.86 5.51
CA LEU A 553 -2.90 -12.52 4.95
C LEU A 553 -4.14 -12.51 4.07
N LEU A 554 -4.93 -11.45 4.16
CA LEU A 554 -6.08 -11.24 3.29
C LEU A 554 -5.65 -10.39 2.07
N LEU A 555 -5.67 -10.95 0.86
CA LEU A 555 -5.36 -10.22 -0.37
C LEU A 555 -6.61 -9.90 -1.17
N HIS A 556 -6.62 -8.78 -1.88
CA HIS A 556 -7.74 -8.44 -2.77
C HIS A 556 -7.82 -9.42 -3.96
N GLU A 557 -6.66 -9.81 -4.49
CA GLU A 557 -6.50 -10.72 -5.62
C GLU A 557 -5.32 -11.68 -5.43
N GLU A 558 -5.25 -12.74 -6.24
CA GLU A 558 -4.16 -13.73 -6.18
C GLU A 558 -2.86 -13.15 -6.73
N ALA A 559 -1.73 -13.47 -6.09
CA ALA A 559 -0.42 -13.03 -6.51
C ALA A 559 0.63 -14.13 -6.37
N THR A 560 1.60 -14.15 -7.28
CA THR A 560 2.64 -15.19 -7.34
C THR A 560 3.74 -14.96 -6.29
N TYR A 561 4.12 -13.70 -6.07
CA TYR A 561 5.18 -13.32 -5.15
C TYR A 561 4.62 -12.41 -4.06
N ILE A 562 4.90 -12.74 -2.80
CA ILE A 562 4.33 -12.07 -1.63
C ILE A 562 5.48 -11.72 -0.69
N TYR A 563 5.64 -10.43 -0.43
CA TYR A 563 6.67 -9.90 0.45
C TYR A 563 6.03 -9.14 1.59
N ARG A 564 6.48 -9.41 2.82
CA ARG A 564 6.06 -8.72 4.02
C ARG A 564 7.26 -8.03 4.66
N LYS A 565 7.10 -6.78 5.07
CA LYS A 565 8.13 -6.03 5.79
C LYS A 565 8.39 -6.73 7.14
N SER A 566 9.65 -7.06 7.42
CA SER A 566 10.02 -7.59 8.74
C SER A 566 9.75 -6.51 9.79
N GLY A 567 9.01 -6.84 10.85
CA GLY A 567 8.64 -5.87 11.89
C GLY A 567 9.91 -5.28 12.52
N ILE A 568 10.08 -3.96 12.45
CA ILE A 568 11.13 -3.26 13.19
C ILE A 568 10.62 -3.15 14.64
N PRO A 569 11.26 -3.79 15.63
CA PRO A 569 10.85 -3.62 17.00
C PRO A 569 11.08 -2.17 17.43
N LEU A 570 9.98 -1.43 17.64
CA LEU A 570 10.02 -0.05 18.16
C LEU A 570 10.53 0.00 19.61
N VAL A 571 10.44 -1.12 20.32
CA VAL A 571 11.03 -1.33 21.65
C VAL A 571 12.46 -1.83 21.45
N GLN A 572 13.44 -1.03 21.87
CA GLN A 572 14.84 -1.46 21.87
C GLN A 572 15.00 -2.61 22.87
N SER A 573 15.31 -3.79 22.37
CA SER A 573 15.73 -4.94 23.18
C SER A 573 16.95 -5.59 22.53
N ASP A 574 18.14 -5.29 23.03
CA ASP A 574 19.26 -6.22 22.88
C ASP A 574 18.95 -7.46 23.74
N VAL A 575 19.37 -8.64 23.28
CA VAL A 575 19.08 -9.98 23.86
C VAL A 575 19.44 -10.11 25.36
N THR A 576 20.14 -9.13 25.94
CA THR A 576 20.57 -9.04 27.34
C THR A 576 20.03 -7.81 28.10
N SER A 577 19.22 -6.95 27.48
CA SER A 577 18.76 -5.67 28.02
C SER A 577 17.25 -5.64 28.32
N THR A 578 16.86 -4.97 29.40
CA THR A 578 15.46 -4.70 29.75
C THR A 578 14.79 -3.83 28.67
N PRO A 579 13.56 -4.14 28.21
CA PRO A 579 12.89 -3.36 27.19
C PRO A 579 12.74 -1.90 27.65
N SER A 580 13.10 -0.97 26.78
CA SER A 580 13.04 0.47 27.09
C SER A 580 12.31 1.26 26.01
N VAL A 581 11.59 2.29 26.44
CA VAL A 581 10.86 3.22 25.57
C VAL A 581 11.19 4.65 25.98
N ARG A 582 11.55 5.50 25.02
CA ARG A 582 11.80 6.92 25.25
C ARG A 582 10.49 7.69 25.12
N ILE A 583 10.15 8.45 26.16
CA ILE A 583 9.01 9.36 26.17
C ILE A 583 9.55 10.78 26.04
N ASP A 584 9.17 11.44 24.94
CA ASP A 584 9.54 12.84 24.70
C ASP A 584 9.07 13.71 25.87
N SER A 585 9.87 14.72 26.22
CA SER A 585 9.71 15.61 27.39
C SER A 585 9.94 15.03 28.79
N PHE A 586 10.00 13.70 28.96
CA PHE A 586 10.29 13.07 30.27
C PHE A 586 11.65 12.35 30.29
N GLY A 587 11.79 11.24 29.56
CA GLY A 587 12.97 10.38 29.69
C GLY A 587 12.76 8.97 29.15
N GLN A 588 13.32 7.96 29.80
CA GLN A 588 13.19 6.55 29.41
C GLN A 588 12.42 5.73 30.44
N LEU A 589 11.47 4.93 29.99
CA LEU A 589 10.82 3.92 30.79
C LEU A 589 11.56 2.59 30.66
N GLN A 590 11.86 1.94 31.79
CA GLN A 590 12.47 0.61 31.84
C GLN A 590 11.40 -0.42 32.21
N GLY A 591 10.98 -1.21 31.24
CA GLY A 591 9.96 -2.24 31.40
C GLY A 591 10.53 -3.64 31.62
N GLY A 592 9.66 -4.63 31.67
CA GLY A 592 9.98 -6.06 31.66
C GLY A 592 9.45 -6.76 30.42
N SER A 593 9.97 -7.94 30.12
CA SER A 593 9.44 -8.83 29.07
C SER A 593 8.88 -10.10 29.69
N GLN A 594 7.76 -10.59 29.18
CA GLN A 594 7.18 -11.86 29.61
C GLN A 594 6.70 -12.67 28.41
N VAL A 595 6.96 -13.97 28.45
CA VAL A 595 6.39 -14.92 27.50
C VAL A 595 5.11 -15.49 28.10
N ILE A 596 4.00 -15.36 27.38
CA ILE A 596 2.68 -15.85 27.78
C ILE A 596 2.24 -17.01 26.89
N LYS A 597 1.43 -17.91 27.44
CA LYS A 597 0.90 -19.08 26.73
C LYS A 597 -0.60 -18.90 26.49
N VAL A 598 -1.02 -19.06 25.23
CA VAL A 598 -2.44 -19.09 24.84
C VAL A 598 -2.69 -20.36 24.04
N GLY A 599 -3.42 -21.31 24.62
CA GLY A 599 -3.55 -22.65 24.06
C GLY A 599 -2.19 -23.34 23.97
N THR A 600 -1.75 -23.68 22.75
CA THR A 600 -0.43 -24.26 22.47
C THR A 600 0.64 -23.25 22.07
N ALA A 601 0.25 -22.01 21.75
CA ALA A 601 1.14 -20.97 21.24
C ALA A 601 1.75 -20.14 22.37
N TRP A 602 2.98 -19.69 22.15
CA TRP A 602 3.71 -18.77 23.03
C TRP A 602 3.88 -17.43 22.32
N LYS A 603 3.67 -16.33 23.04
CA LYS A 603 3.92 -14.97 22.54
C LYS A 603 4.64 -14.16 23.60
N GLN A 604 5.61 -13.35 23.15
CA GLN A 604 6.29 -12.40 24.00
C GLN A 604 5.51 -11.08 24.07
N VAL A 605 5.46 -10.49 25.26
CA VAL A 605 4.81 -9.21 25.55
C VAL A 605 5.75 -8.37 26.42
N TYR A 606 5.95 -7.13 26.01
CA TYR A 606 6.65 -6.11 26.81
C TYR A 606 5.66 -5.43 27.75
N ARG A 607 6.04 -5.32 29.02
CA ARG A 607 5.20 -4.84 30.12
C ARG A 607 5.89 -3.63 30.76
N PHE A 608 5.22 -2.48 30.73
CA PHE A 608 5.63 -1.27 31.43
C PHE A 608 4.60 -1.02 32.54
N LEU A 609 4.91 -1.49 33.74
CA LEU A 609 4.02 -1.49 34.88
C LEU A 609 4.30 -0.27 35.77
N GLY A 610 3.26 0.39 36.28
CA GLY A 610 3.45 1.49 37.23
C GLY A 610 4.01 2.78 36.62
N VAL A 611 3.56 3.14 35.42
CA VAL A 611 3.94 4.37 34.71
C VAL A 611 3.10 5.54 35.23
N PRO A 612 3.70 6.60 35.82
CA PRO A 612 2.94 7.71 36.38
C PRO A 612 2.35 8.58 35.26
N TYR A 613 1.07 8.90 35.36
CA TYR A 613 0.41 9.85 34.45
C TYR A 613 0.02 11.17 35.14
N ALA A 614 0.08 11.22 36.47
CA ALA A 614 -0.20 12.39 37.28
C ALA A 614 0.65 12.38 38.55
N ALA A 615 0.76 13.55 39.21
CA ALA A 615 1.43 13.70 40.49
C ALA A 615 0.63 12.99 41.60
N PRO A 616 1.32 12.39 42.60
CA PRO A 616 0.65 11.76 43.73
C PRO A 616 -0.29 12.75 44.45
N PRO A 617 -1.59 12.43 44.63
CA PRO A 617 -2.57 13.33 45.25
C PRO A 617 -2.48 13.28 46.79
N LEU A 618 -1.28 13.46 47.33
CA LEU A 618 -0.98 13.36 48.76
C LEU A 618 -1.14 14.72 49.47
N ALA A 619 -1.49 14.68 50.76
CA ALA A 619 -1.58 15.86 51.63
C ALA A 619 -2.38 17.02 51.02
N ASP A 620 -1.75 18.15 50.71
CA ASP A 620 -2.44 19.34 50.18
C ASP A 620 -3.00 19.14 48.76
N ASN A 621 -2.44 18.19 48.00
CA ASN A 621 -2.93 17.78 46.68
C ASN A 621 -4.10 16.80 46.77
N ARG A 622 -4.43 16.30 47.97
CA ARG A 622 -5.67 15.56 48.20
C ARG A 622 -6.85 16.51 47.94
N PHE A 623 -7.90 15.97 47.31
CA PHE A 623 -9.10 16.72 46.97
C PHE A 623 -8.84 17.88 46.00
N ARG A 624 -8.01 17.61 44.98
CA ARG A 624 -7.71 18.50 43.85
C ARG A 624 -7.63 17.72 42.55
N ALA A 625 -7.76 18.44 41.44
CA ALA A 625 -7.54 17.91 40.09
C ALA A 625 -6.13 17.31 39.96
N PRO A 626 -5.95 16.28 39.10
CA PRO A 626 -4.63 15.70 38.86
C PRO A 626 -3.68 16.73 38.24
N GLU A 627 -2.48 16.84 38.79
CA GLU A 627 -1.40 17.67 38.26
C GLU A 627 -0.44 16.81 37.44
N VAL A 628 0.26 17.41 36.47
CA VAL A 628 1.25 16.68 35.66
C VAL A 628 2.49 16.42 36.50
N LEU A 629 2.95 15.16 36.56
CA LEU A 629 4.22 14.80 37.20
C LEU A 629 5.37 14.97 36.22
N ASN A 630 6.16 16.04 36.36
CA ASN A 630 7.37 16.25 35.56
C ASN A 630 8.54 15.46 36.15
N TRP A 631 8.83 14.30 35.58
CA TRP A 631 10.00 13.49 35.92
C TRP A 631 11.01 13.48 34.76
N THR A 632 12.30 13.40 35.08
CA THR A 632 13.39 13.33 34.09
C THR A 632 14.34 12.18 34.40
N GLY A 633 14.85 11.51 33.37
CA GLY A 633 15.81 10.41 33.52
C GLY A 633 15.19 9.05 33.20
N SER A 634 15.51 8.02 34.00
CA SER A 634 14.97 6.66 33.81
C SER A 634 13.97 6.32 34.90
N TRP A 635 12.79 5.83 34.52
CA TRP A 635 11.75 5.38 35.45
C TRP A 635 11.61 3.86 35.42
N ASP A 636 11.73 3.23 36.59
CA ASP A 636 11.53 1.79 36.76
C ASP A 636 10.03 1.44 36.65
N ALA A 637 9.68 0.88 35.49
CA ALA A 637 8.36 0.42 35.13
C ALA A 637 8.28 -1.12 35.09
N THR A 638 9.00 -1.83 35.98
CA THR A 638 9.01 -3.30 36.03
C THR A 638 8.02 -3.89 37.03
N LYS A 639 7.43 -3.07 37.91
CA LYS A 639 6.60 -3.52 39.04
C LYS A 639 5.26 -2.79 39.06
N PRO A 640 4.17 -3.49 39.42
CA PRO A 640 2.90 -2.81 39.61
C PRO A 640 2.94 -1.87 40.82
N ARG A 641 2.12 -0.82 40.78
CA ARG A 641 1.98 0.16 41.85
C ARG A 641 0.70 -0.11 42.64
N ALA A 642 0.57 0.56 43.79
CA ALA A 642 -0.58 0.39 44.65
C ALA A 642 -1.89 0.84 43.96
N SER A 643 -2.98 0.15 44.29
CA SER A 643 -4.34 0.53 43.90
C SER A 643 -4.88 1.62 44.82
N CYS A 644 -5.87 2.36 44.33
CA CYS A 644 -6.50 3.42 45.12
C CYS A 644 -7.31 2.85 46.29
N TRP A 645 -7.47 3.64 47.35
CA TRP A 645 -8.40 3.33 48.44
C TRP A 645 -9.84 3.16 47.95
N GLN A 646 -10.50 2.10 48.43
CA GLN A 646 -11.90 1.79 48.09
C GLN A 646 -12.74 1.47 49.34
N PRO A 647 -14.04 1.79 49.34
CA PRO A 647 -14.96 1.37 50.40
C PRO A 647 -14.89 -0.14 50.64
N GLY A 648 -14.76 -0.56 51.91
CA GLY A 648 -14.64 -1.98 52.28
C GLY A 648 -13.21 -2.53 52.29
N THR A 649 -12.18 -1.69 52.15
CA THR A 649 -10.78 -2.10 52.32
C THR A 649 -10.56 -2.72 53.71
N ARG A 650 -9.94 -3.90 53.78
CA ARG A 650 -9.73 -4.66 55.03
C ARG A 650 -8.68 -4.02 55.94
N THR A 651 -8.77 -4.34 57.24
CA THR A 651 -7.79 -3.99 58.28
C THR A 651 -7.13 -5.26 58.85
N PRO A 652 -5.78 -5.36 58.93
CA PRO A 652 -4.80 -4.32 58.59
C PRO A 652 -4.73 -4.06 57.08
N THR A 653 -4.44 -2.81 56.71
CA THR A 653 -4.40 -2.39 55.30
C THR A 653 -3.29 -3.12 54.54
N PRO A 654 -3.61 -3.74 53.39
CA PRO A 654 -2.59 -4.31 52.51
C PRO A 654 -1.61 -3.24 52.02
N PRO A 655 -0.29 -3.52 51.93
CA PRO A 655 0.69 -2.56 51.41
C PRO A 655 0.45 -2.17 49.93
N GLN A 656 -0.42 -2.90 49.23
CA GLN A 656 -0.83 -2.69 47.85
C GLN A 656 -1.93 -1.64 47.67
N ILE A 657 -2.39 -0.97 48.74
CA ILE A 657 -3.39 0.11 48.67
C ILE A 657 -2.77 1.42 49.16
N ASN A 658 -2.88 2.49 48.36
CA ASN A 658 -2.33 3.80 48.67
C ASN A 658 -3.15 4.93 48.00
N GLU A 659 -2.99 6.16 48.49
CA GLU A 659 -3.49 7.36 47.79
C GLU A 659 -2.64 7.69 46.56
N ASP A 660 -1.35 7.38 46.61
CA ASP A 660 -0.48 7.41 45.44
C ASP A 660 -0.75 6.19 44.55
N CYS A 661 -1.80 6.31 43.72
CA CYS A 661 -2.30 5.23 42.88
C CYS A 661 -2.46 5.62 41.40
N LEU A 662 -2.11 6.85 40.99
CA LEU A 662 -2.34 7.38 39.64
C LEU A 662 -1.29 6.88 38.62
N TYR A 663 -1.34 5.59 38.34
CA TYR A 663 -0.42 4.87 37.47
C TYR A 663 -1.13 4.10 36.35
N LEU A 664 -0.42 3.95 35.23
CA LEU A 664 -0.79 3.12 34.08
C LEU A 664 0.06 1.85 34.06
N ASN A 665 -0.50 0.77 33.52
CA ASN A 665 0.27 -0.40 33.08
C ASN A 665 0.06 -0.59 31.58
N VAL A 666 1.13 -0.57 30.79
CA VAL A 666 1.11 -0.66 29.33
C VAL A 666 1.64 -2.04 28.91
N PHE A 667 0.85 -2.77 28.14
CA PHE A 667 1.16 -4.11 27.63
C PHE A 667 1.26 -4.06 26.10
N VAL A 668 2.44 -4.34 25.58
CA VAL A 668 2.77 -4.23 24.15
C VAL A 668 3.19 -5.61 23.64
N PRO A 669 2.45 -6.25 22.72
CA PRO A 669 2.87 -7.53 22.16
C PRO A 669 4.11 -7.35 21.29
N GLU A 670 4.95 -8.38 21.21
CA GLU A 670 6.12 -8.38 20.31
C GLU A 670 5.70 -8.34 18.84
N ASN A 671 6.52 -7.72 17.98
CA ASN A 671 6.28 -7.55 16.54
C ASN A 671 4.99 -6.78 16.21
N LEU A 672 4.57 -5.89 17.12
CA LEU A 672 3.44 -5.00 16.88
C LEU A 672 3.76 -4.06 15.70
N VAL A 673 2.81 -3.96 14.79
CA VAL A 673 2.86 -3.05 13.64
C VAL A 673 2.72 -1.61 14.13
N SER A 674 3.39 -0.65 13.48
CA SER A 674 3.16 0.78 13.72
C SER A 674 1.70 1.17 13.55
N ASN A 675 1.22 2.13 14.34
CA ASN A 675 -0.18 2.59 14.35
C ASN A 675 -1.19 1.53 14.84
N ALA A 676 -0.83 0.78 15.88
CA ALA A 676 -1.71 -0.22 16.49
C ALA A 676 -2.90 0.39 17.24
N SER A 677 -4.01 -0.35 17.34
CA SER A 677 -5.12 0.07 18.19
C SER A 677 -4.75 0.03 19.68
N VAL A 678 -5.43 0.82 20.50
CA VAL A 678 -5.13 0.94 21.93
C VAL A 678 -6.41 0.77 22.74
N LEU A 679 -6.39 -0.09 23.74
CA LEU A 679 -7.45 -0.21 24.75
C LEU A 679 -7.00 0.46 26.03
N VAL A 680 -7.75 1.45 26.52
CA VAL A 680 -7.55 2.05 27.85
C VAL A 680 -8.65 1.53 28.77
N PHE A 681 -8.28 0.66 29.71
CA PHE A 681 -9.19 0.01 30.64
C PHE A 681 -9.05 0.59 32.05
N PHE A 682 -10.08 1.29 32.52
CA PHE A 682 -10.14 1.85 33.86
C PHE A 682 -10.67 0.84 34.86
N HIS A 683 -9.82 0.42 35.78
CA HIS A 683 -10.15 -0.53 36.84
C HIS A 683 -9.18 -0.37 38.01
N ASN A 684 -9.70 -0.40 39.23
CA ASN A 684 -8.89 -0.43 40.45
C ASN A 684 -9.15 -1.76 41.15
N THR A 685 -8.09 -2.42 41.62
CA THR A 685 -8.21 -3.72 42.29
C THR A 685 -8.40 -3.53 43.79
N MET A 686 -9.26 -4.35 44.43
CA MET A 686 -9.40 -4.33 45.89
C MET A 686 -8.34 -5.17 46.62
N GLU A 687 -7.84 -6.24 45.99
CA GLU A 687 -6.79 -7.10 46.54
C GLU A 687 -5.93 -7.66 45.39
N MET A 688 -4.61 -7.76 45.57
CA MET A 688 -3.77 -8.58 44.69
C MET A 688 -3.67 -9.98 45.31
N GLU A 689 -4.24 -10.98 44.65
CA GLU A 689 -4.10 -12.37 45.09
C GLU A 689 -2.65 -12.84 44.89
N GLY A 690 -2.04 -13.39 45.95
CA GLY A 690 -0.79 -14.14 45.88
C GLY A 690 0.47 -13.44 46.41
N SER A 691 1.38 -14.24 46.98
CA SER A 691 2.72 -13.84 47.39
C SER A 691 3.63 -13.65 46.17
N GLY A 692 3.48 -12.57 45.42
CA GLY A 692 4.30 -12.38 44.20
C GLY A 692 4.20 -11.05 43.46
N GLY A 693 3.36 -10.09 43.86
CA GLY A 693 3.22 -8.83 43.12
C GLY A 693 2.61 -9.01 41.72
N GLN A 694 1.70 -9.97 41.57
CA GLN A 694 1.00 -10.23 40.30
C GLN A 694 -0.23 -9.34 40.18
N LEU A 695 -0.45 -8.76 39.01
CA LEU A 695 -1.62 -7.91 38.73
C LEU A 695 -2.90 -8.75 38.72
N THR A 696 -3.97 -8.24 39.34
CA THR A 696 -5.31 -8.86 39.29
C THR A 696 -5.85 -8.89 37.86
N ILE A 697 -5.53 -7.89 37.04
CA ILE A 697 -5.78 -7.87 35.59
C ILE A 697 -4.46 -7.70 34.85
N ASP A 698 -4.03 -8.78 34.20
CA ASP A 698 -2.91 -8.79 33.27
C ASP A 698 -3.41 -8.62 31.83
N GLY A 699 -3.19 -7.44 31.26
CA GLY A 699 -3.57 -7.11 29.89
C GLY A 699 -2.78 -7.87 28.82
N SER A 700 -1.72 -8.59 29.19
CA SER A 700 -0.81 -9.24 28.24
C SER A 700 -1.51 -10.25 27.33
N ILE A 701 -2.46 -11.04 27.86
CA ILE A 701 -3.15 -12.08 27.10
C ILE A 701 -4.04 -11.47 26.02
N LEU A 702 -4.87 -10.49 26.40
CA LEU A 702 -5.72 -9.80 25.45
C LEU A 702 -4.89 -9.04 24.40
N ALA A 703 -3.79 -8.40 24.81
CA ALA A 703 -2.87 -7.72 23.90
C ALA A 703 -2.27 -8.68 22.86
N ALA A 704 -1.86 -9.88 23.28
CA ALA A 704 -1.26 -10.88 22.39
C ALA A 704 -2.27 -11.63 21.50
N VAL A 705 -3.48 -11.87 21.99
CA VAL A 705 -4.57 -12.47 21.18
C VAL A 705 -5.07 -11.47 20.15
N GLY A 706 -5.31 -10.22 20.56
CA GLY A 706 -5.87 -9.19 19.70
C GLY A 706 -4.86 -8.46 18.80
N ASN A 707 -3.57 -8.56 19.10
CA ASN A 707 -2.48 -7.82 18.44
C ASN A 707 -2.67 -6.30 18.50
N PHE A 708 -2.88 -5.77 19.70
CA PHE A 708 -3.05 -4.34 19.98
C PHE A 708 -2.52 -4.00 21.38
N ILE A 709 -2.36 -2.71 21.70
CA ILE A 709 -1.82 -2.28 23.01
C ILE A 709 -2.94 -2.24 24.05
N VAL A 710 -2.72 -2.86 25.21
CA VAL A 710 -3.62 -2.73 26.36
C VAL A 710 -2.97 -1.80 27.38
N VAL A 711 -3.73 -0.82 27.87
CA VAL A 711 -3.35 0.08 28.96
C VAL A 711 -4.38 -0.10 30.08
N THR A 712 -3.96 -0.61 31.24
CA THR A 712 -4.82 -0.58 32.43
C THR A 712 -4.49 0.67 33.26
N ALA A 713 -5.52 1.32 33.77
CA ALA A 713 -5.40 2.61 34.43
C ALA A 713 -6.17 2.65 35.75
N ASN A 714 -5.47 3.03 36.81
CA ASN A 714 -6.07 3.34 38.10
C ASN A 714 -6.60 4.78 38.10
N TYR A 715 -7.61 5.06 38.91
CA TYR A 715 -8.17 6.41 39.11
C TYR A 715 -8.79 6.51 40.51
N ARG A 716 -8.83 7.70 41.12
CA ARG A 716 -9.34 7.82 42.50
C ARG A 716 -10.82 7.44 42.61
N LEU A 717 -11.14 6.69 43.66
CA LEU A 717 -12.48 6.21 44.00
C LEU A 717 -12.94 6.75 45.36
N GLY A 718 -14.22 6.55 45.67
CA GLY A 718 -14.80 6.91 46.96
C GLY A 718 -14.64 8.40 47.28
N VAL A 719 -14.48 8.71 48.56
CA VAL A 719 -14.26 10.09 49.03
C VAL A 719 -13.04 10.76 48.39
N PHE A 720 -11.97 10.00 48.12
CA PHE A 720 -10.72 10.55 47.58
C PHE A 720 -10.86 11.09 46.16
N GLY A 721 -11.78 10.51 45.37
CA GLY A 721 -12.02 10.92 43.98
C GLY A 721 -13.24 11.82 43.78
N PHE A 722 -14.25 11.74 44.66
CA PHE A 722 -15.57 12.32 44.38
C PHE A 722 -16.18 13.11 45.56
N LEU A 723 -15.38 13.56 46.53
CA LEU A 723 -15.86 14.52 47.52
C LEU A 723 -16.23 15.85 46.83
N SER A 724 -17.48 16.26 46.96
CA SER A 724 -17.95 17.58 46.50
C SER A 724 -18.66 18.28 47.65
N SER A 725 -18.56 19.60 47.68
CA SER A 725 -19.29 20.44 48.63
C SER A 725 -20.66 20.89 48.11
N GLY A 726 -21.01 20.51 46.87
CA GLY A 726 -22.16 21.07 46.15
C GLY A 726 -21.94 22.49 45.64
N SER A 727 -20.73 23.04 45.78
CA SER A 727 -20.32 24.37 45.31
C SER A 727 -18.98 24.32 44.56
N ASP A 728 -18.65 25.38 43.84
CA ASP A 728 -17.41 25.50 43.06
C ASP A 728 -16.13 25.45 43.91
N GLU A 729 -16.20 25.75 45.22
CA GLU A 729 -15.05 25.69 46.14
C GLU A 729 -14.43 24.28 46.21
N VAL A 730 -15.28 23.26 46.11
CA VAL A 730 -14.91 21.85 46.04
C VAL A 730 -15.81 21.20 44.99
N ALA A 731 -15.47 21.40 43.73
CA ALA A 731 -16.27 20.96 42.58
C ALA A 731 -16.56 19.44 42.60
N GLY A 732 -15.61 18.63 43.08
CA GLY A 732 -15.64 17.18 42.99
C GLY A 732 -15.10 16.69 41.65
N ASN A 733 -15.55 15.51 41.20
CA ASN A 733 -15.16 14.91 39.91
C ASN A 733 -13.66 14.62 39.73
N TRP A 734 -12.82 14.61 40.77
CA TRP A 734 -11.38 14.40 40.57
C TRP A 734 -11.03 13.03 40.01
N GLY A 735 -11.76 11.97 40.41
CA GLY A 735 -11.61 10.64 39.81
C GLY A 735 -11.98 10.63 38.32
N LEU A 736 -12.95 11.45 37.90
CA LEU A 736 -13.30 11.63 36.49
C LEU A 736 -12.23 12.42 35.73
N LEU A 737 -11.62 13.42 36.37
CA LEU A 737 -10.50 14.18 35.79
C LEU A 737 -9.21 13.36 35.72
N ASP A 738 -9.00 12.41 36.63
CA ASP A 738 -7.91 11.43 36.57
C ASP A 738 -8.01 10.60 35.29
N GLN A 739 -9.22 10.15 34.92
CA GLN A 739 -9.44 9.43 33.66
C GLN A 739 -9.12 10.31 32.43
N VAL A 740 -9.43 11.60 32.48
CA VAL A 740 -9.04 12.56 31.43
C VAL A 740 -7.52 12.72 31.35
N ALA A 741 -6.83 12.79 32.48
CA ALA A 741 -5.37 12.90 32.53
C ALA A 741 -4.71 11.63 31.94
N ALA A 742 -5.18 10.44 32.30
CA ALA A 742 -4.72 9.17 31.75
C ALA A 742 -4.93 9.09 30.22
N LEU A 743 -6.13 9.42 29.73
CA LEU A 743 -6.42 9.43 28.30
C LEU A 743 -5.58 10.46 27.54
N THR A 744 -5.32 11.63 28.14
CA THR A 744 -4.46 12.67 27.56
C THR A 744 -2.99 12.21 27.50
N TRP A 745 -2.52 11.49 28.53
CA TRP A 745 -1.20 10.86 28.51
C TRP A 745 -1.09 9.84 27.38
N VAL A 746 -2.10 8.99 27.19
CA VAL A 746 -2.13 8.00 26.10
C VAL A 746 -2.11 8.69 24.74
N GLN A 747 -2.97 9.69 24.52
CA GLN A 747 -2.99 10.46 23.28
C GLN A 747 -1.63 11.09 22.93
N SER A 748 -0.86 11.50 23.94
CA SER A 748 0.40 12.21 23.75
C SER A 748 1.59 11.27 23.56
N HIS A 749 1.60 10.09 24.21
CA HIS A 749 2.80 9.26 24.34
C HIS A 749 2.69 7.85 23.76
N ILE A 750 1.48 7.36 23.44
CA ILE A 750 1.32 5.97 23.01
C ILE A 750 1.98 5.65 21.67
N GLY A 751 2.24 6.67 20.84
CA GLY A 751 3.01 6.55 19.61
C GLY A 751 4.41 6.00 19.83
N ALA A 752 5.06 6.32 20.96
CA ALA A 752 6.37 5.79 21.33
C ALA A 752 6.35 4.27 21.61
N PHE A 753 5.17 3.72 21.93
CA PHE A 753 4.95 2.29 22.13
C PHE A 753 4.44 1.57 20.86
N GLY A 754 4.27 2.31 19.75
CA GLY A 754 3.72 1.80 18.49
C GLY A 754 2.19 1.92 18.33
N GLY A 755 1.50 2.55 19.27
CA GLY A 755 0.05 2.75 19.21
C GLY A 755 -0.37 3.98 18.40
N ASP A 756 -1.55 3.94 17.79
CA ASP A 756 -2.18 5.05 17.11
C ASP A 756 -3.12 5.81 18.07
N PRO A 757 -2.83 7.09 18.39
CA PRO A 757 -3.70 7.91 19.22
C PRO A 757 -5.10 8.13 18.60
N GLN A 758 -5.26 7.97 17.28
CA GLN A 758 -6.56 8.02 16.62
C GLN A 758 -7.38 6.72 16.75
N ARG A 759 -6.81 5.63 17.28
CA ARG A 759 -7.48 4.32 17.43
C ARG A 759 -7.56 3.87 18.89
N VAL A 760 -7.79 4.82 19.79
CA VAL A 760 -7.96 4.58 21.23
C VAL A 760 -9.42 4.19 21.53
N THR A 761 -9.60 3.10 22.27
CA THR A 761 -10.87 2.60 22.81
C THR A 761 -10.89 2.79 24.32
N LEU A 762 -11.91 3.49 24.81
CA LEU A 762 -12.19 3.64 26.24
C LEU A 762 -12.94 2.41 26.76
N ALA A 763 -12.52 1.84 27.89
CA ALA A 763 -13.22 0.75 28.54
C ALA A 763 -13.18 0.85 30.07
N ALA A 764 -14.20 0.34 30.73
CA ALA A 764 -14.27 0.23 32.18
C ALA A 764 -15.31 -0.83 32.58
N ASP A 765 -15.22 -1.34 33.80
CA ASP A 765 -16.16 -2.30 34.35
C ASP A 765 -16.99 -1.74 35.52
N ARG A 766 -18.18 -2.32 35.72
CA ARG A 766 -19.10 -2.06 36.84
C ARG A 766 -19.33 -0.56 37.05
N SER A 767 -19.15 -0.08 38.29
CA SER A 767 -19.30 1.35 38.63
C SER A 767 -18.29 2.24 37.89
N GLY A 768 -17.17 1.70 37.44
CA GLY A 768 -16.24 2.41 36.57
C GLY A 768 -16.82 2.68 35.19
N ALA A 769 -17.65 1.78 34.64
CA ALA A 769 -18.37 2.01 33.40
C ALA A 769 -19.44 3.10 33.55
N ASP A 770 -20.11 3.19 34.70
CA ASP A 770 -21.04 4.28 35.01
C ASP A 770 -20.32 5.64 34.91
N VAL A 771 -19.14 5.78 35.55
CA VAL A 771 -18.34 7.01 35.53
C VAL A 771 -17.72 7.29 34.16
N ALA A 772 -17.04 6.30 33.55
CA ALA A 772 -16.32 6.48 32.30
C ALA A 772 -17.26 6.80 31.12
N SER A 773 -18.50 6.31 31.16
CA SER A 773 -19.50 6.60 30.14
C SER A 773 -19.88 8.10 30.06
N ILE A 774 -19.62 8.89 31.11
CA ILE A 774 -19.82 10.36 31.08
C ILE A 774 -18.94 11.00 30.01
N HIS A 775 -17.76 10.46 29.71
CA HIS A 775 -16.86 10.97 28.69
C HIS A 775 -17.49 10.96 27.28
N LEU A 776 -18.45 10.08 27.01
CA LEU A 776 -19.21 10.03 25.75
C LEU A 776 -20.12 11.25 25.53
N LEU A 777 -20.47 11.93 26.62
CA LEU A 777 -21.46 13.02 26.63
C LEU A 777 -20.82 14.39 26.42
N ILE A 778 -19.51 14.46 26.61
CA ILE A 778 -18.74 15.69 26.54
C ILE A 778 -18.41 16.00 25.08
N SER A 779 -18.89 17.14 24.59
CA SER A 779 -18.62 17.58 23.22
C SER A 779 -17.29 18.33 23.18
N ARG A 780 -16.29 17.71 22.57
CA ARG A 780 -15.00 18.33 22.23
C ARG A 780 -14.88 18.47 20.71
N PRO A 781 -14.13 19.46 20.21
CA PRO A 781 -13.74 19.49 18.80
C PRO A 781 -13.10 18.16 18.39
N THR A 782 -13.35 17.69 17.17
CA THR A 782 -12.89 16.35 16.71
C THR A 782 -11.39 16.14 16.86
N ARG A 783 -10.58 17.20 16.73
CA ARG A 783 -9.11 17.16 16.93
C ARG A 783 -8.67 16.94 18.39
N LEU A 784 -9.56 17.19 19.35
CA LEU A 784 -9.30 17.04 20.79
C LEU A 784 -10.05 15.84 21.39
N GLN A 785 -10.56 14.95 20.53
CA GLN A 785 -11.24 13.74 20.94
C GLN A 785 -10.23 12.73 21.48
N LEU A 786 -10.45 12.24 22.69
CA LEU A 786 -9.50 11.38 23.40
C LEU A 786 -9.62 9.88 23.07
N PHE A 787 -10.72 9.46 22.45
CA PHE A 787 -11.00 8.07 22.09
C PHE A 787 -12.04 8.00 20.96
N ARG A 788 -12.02 6.93 20.16
CA ARG A 788 -12.93 6.72 19.02
C ARG A 788 -14.00 5.65 19.25
N LYS A 789 -13.80 4.77 20.23
CA LYS A 789 -14.68 3.65 20.54
C LYS A 789 -14.86 3.55 22.05
N ALA A 790 -15.99 3.02 22.50
CA ALA A 790 -16.24 2.76 23.91
C ALA A 790 -16.75 1.34 24.14
N LEU A 791 -16.21 0.69 25.17
CA LEU A 791 -16.57 -0.64 25.64
C LEU A 791 -16.99 -0.55 27.11
N LEU A 792 -18.30 -0.51 27.36
CA LEU A 792 -18.88 -0.30 28.69
C LEU A 792 -19.40 -1.62 29.25
N MET A 793 -18.76 -2.12 30.31
CA MET A 793 -19.06 -3.44 30.91
C MET A 793 -19.80 -3.25 32.24
N GLY A 794 -21.12 -3.44 32.24
CA GLY A 794 -21.97 -3.38 33.43
C GLY A 794 -22.30 -1.95 33.89
N GLY A 795 -22.25 -0.94 33.03
CA GLY A 795 -22.58 0.43 33.46
C GLY A 795 -23.05 1.36 32.35
N SER A 796 -23.64 2.48 32.75
CA SER A 796 -24.29 3.46 31.88
C SER A 796 -24.38 4.84 32.53
N ALA A 797 -24.20 5.91 31.74
CA ALA A 797 -24.37 7.28 32.19
C ALA A 797 -25.83 7.62 32.57
N LEU A 798 -26.76 6.73 32.22
CA LEU A 798 -28.18 6.83 32.58
C LEU A 798 -28.52 6.07 33.87
N SER A 799 -27.55 5.41 34.51
CA SER A 799 -27.79 4.79 35.81
C SER A 799 -28.22 5.85 36.82
N PRO A 800 -29.29 5.64 37.62
CA PRO A 800 -29.75 6.61 38.60
C PRO A 800 -28.69 7.04 39.62
N ALA A 801 -27.67 6.21 39.86
CA ALA A 801 -26.57 6.49 40.78
C ALA A 801 -25.27 6.97 40.09
N ALA A 802 -25.26 7.12 38.76
CA ALA A 802 -24.06 7.56 38.03
C ALA A 802 -23.69 9.01 38.33
N ILE A 803 -24.67 9.85 38.64
CA ILE A 803 -24.49 11.25 39.05
C ILE A 803 -25.34 11.51 40.28
N ILE A 804 -24.72 12.10 41.29
CA ILE A 804 -25.40 12.53 42.51
C ILE A 804 -25.73 14.02 42.44
N SER A 805 -26.84 14.40 43.07
CA SER A 805 -27.24 15.80 43.19
C SER A 805 -26.27 16.58 44.10
N PRO A 806 -26.05 17.88 43.85
CA PRO A 806 -25.20 18.73 44.70
C PRO A 806 -25.62 18.69 46.18
N GLU A 807 -26.93 18.66 46.45
CA GLU A 807 -27.49 18.58 47.80
C GLU A 807 -27.03 17.33 48.55
N ARG A 808 -27.09 16.16 47.90
CA ARG A 808 -26.64 14.91 48.49
C ARG A 808 -25.14 14.83 48.65
N ALA A 809 -24.39 15.35 47.68
CA ALA A 809 -22.94 15.44 47.80
C ALA A 809 -22.55 16.26 49.05
N GLN A 810 -23.22 17.40 49.26
CA GLN A 810 -23.02 18.24 50.45
C GLN A 810 -23.42 17.52 51.75
N GLN A 811 -24.57 16.84 51.78
CA GLN A 811 -25.01 16.05 52.93
C GLN A 811 -24.02 14.93 53.26
N GLN A 812 -23.51 14.23 52.25
CA GLN A 812 -22.55 13.15 52.41
C GLN A 812 -21.20 13.67 52.93
N ALA A 813 -20.73 14.81 52.42
CA ALA A 813 -19.53 15.48 52.92
C ALA A 813 -19.67 15.90 54.39
N ALA A 814 -20.82 16.44 54.79
CA ALA A 814 -21.10 16.82 56.18
C ALA A 814 -21.19 15.59 57.11
N ALA A 815 -21.83 14.50 56.65
CA ALA A 815 -21.91 13.24 57.39
C ALA A 815 -20.52 12.65 57.63
N LEU A 816 -19.64 12.67 56.62
CA LEU A 816 -18.26 12.26 56.75
C LEU A 816 -17.49 13.13 57.74
N ALA A 817 -17.59 14.45 57.62
CA ALA A 817 -16.92 15.38 58.52
C ALA A 817 -17.29 15.12 59.98
N LYS A 818 -18.58 14.87 60.26
CA LYS A 818 -19.08 14.51 61.59
C LYS A 818 -18.50 13.19 62.08
N GLU A 819 -18.43 12.17 61.23
CA GLU A 819 -17.91 10.84 61.59
C GLU A 819 -16.43 10.89 62.01
N VAL A 820 -15.61 11.72 61.34
CA VAL A 820 -14.18 11.84 61.66
C VAL A 820 -13.84 13.00 62.61
N GLY A 821 -14.85 13.65 63.18
CA GLY A 821 -14.69 14.76 64.13
C GLY A 821 -14.07 16.02 63.53
N CYS A 822 -14.37 16.34 62.27
CA CYS A 822 -13.99 17.59 61.63
C CYS A 822 -15.04 18.70 61.90
N PRO A 823 -14.62 19.98 61.94
CA PRO A 823 -15.55 21.10 62.01
C PRO A 823 -16.50 21.10 60.82
N THR A 824 -17.76 21.50 61.04
CA THR A 824 -18.79 21.61 60.00
C THR A 824 -19.25 23.05 59.76
N SER A 825 -18.48 24.03 60.25
CA SER A 825 -18.86 25.44 60.28
C SER A 825 -18.68 26.13 58.92
N SER A 826 -17.67 25.73 58.14
CA SER A 826 -17.48 26.17 56.75
C SER A 826 -16.90 25.04 55.87
N ILE A 827 -17.13 25.10 54.55
CA ILE A 827 -16.63 24.12 53.58
C ILE A 827 -15.09 24.07 53.62
N GLN A 828 -14.44 25.22 53.72
CA GLN A 828 -12.97 25.32 53.77
C GLN A 828 -12.38 24.63 55.00
N GLU A 829 -13.00 24.79 56.17
CA GLU A 829 -12.57 24.11 57.40
C GLU A 829 -12.78 22.59 57.33
N VAL A 830 -13.92 22.15 56.77
CA VAL A 830 -14.20 20.73 56.53
C VAL A 830 -13.09 20.12 55.68
N VAL A 831 -12.81 20.71 54.52
CA VAL A 831 -11.82 20.17 53.57
C VAL A 831 -10.41 20.21 54.15
N SER A 832 -10.04 21.30 54.82
CA SER A 832 -8.73 21.46 55.45
C SER A 832 -8.50 20.40 56.54
N CYS A 833 -9.52 20.12 57.35
CA CYS A 833 -9.48 19.04 58.33
C CYS A 833 -9.38 17.66 57.65
N LEU A 834 -10.19 17.39 56.63
CA LEU A 834 -10.18 16.11 55.91
C LEU A 834 -8.85 15.85 55.18
N ARG A 835 -8.16 16.89 54.67
CA ARG A 835 -6.81 16.76 54.08
C ARG A 835 -5.77 16.27 55.07
N GLN A 836 -5.91 16.62 56.35
CA GLN A 836 -4.98 16.23 57.41
C GLN A 836 -5.28 14.84 58.01
N LYS A 837 -6.45 14.25 57.73
CA LYS A 837 -6.80 12.93 58.26
C LYS A 837 -5.95 11.82 57.60
N PRO A 838 -5.55 10.79 58.35
CA PRO A 838 -4.97 9.59 57.76
C PRO A 838 -5.95 8.90 56.78
N ALA A 839 -5.43 8.36 55.69
CA ALA A 839 -6.25 7.78 54.61
C ALA A 839 -7.11 6.61 55.08
N ASN A 840 -6.56 5.75 55.94
CA ASN A 840 -7.28 4.62 56.54
C ASN A 840 -8.49 5.08 57.36
N ILE A 841 -8.35 6.13 58.17
CA ILE A 841 -9.45 6.67 58.98
C ILE A 841 -10.58 7.23 58.09
N LEU A 842 -10.24 7.93 57.01
CA LEU A 842 -11.23 8.38 56.03
C LEU A 842 -11.91 7.19 55.33
N ASN A 843 -11.14 6.15 55.02
CA ASN A 843 -11.67 4.96 54.37
C ASN A 843 -12.63 4.16 55.27
N ASP A 844 -12.30 4.03 56.55
CA ASP A 844 -13.14 3.39 57.56
C ASP A 844 -14.45 4.15 57.74
N ALA A 845 -14.38 5.49 57.80
CA ALA A 845 -15.54 6.36 57.92
C ALA A 845 -16.46 6.27 56.69
N GLN A 846 -15.92 6.32 55.46
CA GLN A 846 -16.77 6.13 54.27
C GLN A 846 -17.41 4.74 54.23
N THR A 847 -16.69 3.70 54.65
CA THR A 847 -17.22 2.32 54.64
C THR A 847 -18.40 2.19 55.59
N LYS A 848 -18.27 2.76 56.81
CA LYS A 848 -19.34 2.80 57.81
C LYS A 848 -20.58 3.54 57.30
N LEU A 849 -20.41 4.68 56.63
CA LEU A 849 -21.53 5.46 56.08
C LEU A 849 -22.25 4.70 54.96
N LEU A 850 -21.49 4.18 54.00
CA LEU A 850 -22.01 3.48 52.82
C LEU A 850 -22.69 2.15 53.17
N ALA A 851 -22.33 1.54 54.30
CA ALA A 851 -22.94 0.31 54.78
C ALA A 851 -24.44 0.45 55.12
N VAL A 852 -24.97 1.67 55.30
CA VAL A 852 -26.36 1.89 55.75
C VAL A 852 -27.15 2.90 54.93
N SER A 853 -26.52 3.61 53.99
CA SER A 853 -27.13 4.76 53.30
C SER A 853 -27.70 4.46 51.91
N GLY A 854 -27.39 3.30 51.31
CA GLY A 854 -27.86 2.94 49.97
C GLY A 854 -27.13 3.66 48.81
N PRO A 855 -27.50 3.36 47.55
CA PRO A 855 -26.72 3.72 46.35
C PRO A 855 -26.69 5.20 46.00
N PHE A 856 -27.69 5.96 46.42
CA PHE A 856 -27.76 7.40 46.16
C PHE A 856 -26.83 8.25 47.04
N HIS A 857 -26.31 7.65 48.11
CA HIS A 857 -25.31 8.24 48.99
C HIS A 857 -23.89 7.80 48.62
N TYR A 858 -23.72 7.12 47.49
CA TYR A 858 -22.39 6.77 46.98
C TYR A 858 -21.62 8.04 46.60
N TRP A 859 -20.31 7.98 46.76
CA TRP A 859 -19.43 9.01 46.22
C TRP A 859 -19.39 8.87 44.70
N GLY A 860 -19.87 9.88 43.99
CA GLY A 860 -19.98 9.84 42.54
C GLY A 860 -19.89 11.22 41.89
N PRO A 861 -19.88 11.26 40.55
CA PRO A 861 -19.84 12.49 39.79
C PRO A 861 -20.98 13.47 40.13
N VAL A 862 -20.69 14.77 40.05
CA VAL A 862 -21.65 15.88 40.25
C VAL A 862 -21.67 16.77 39.00
N VAL A 863 -22.80 17.39 38.71
CA VAL A 863 -22.89 18.43 37.66
C VAL A 863 -22.15 19.68 38.16
N ASP A 864 -20.96 19.92 37.62
CA ASP A 864 -20.02 20.97 38.07
C ASP A 864 -20.05 22.23 37.18
N GLY A 865 -20.83 22.24 36.10
CA GLY A 865 -20.89 23.37 35.16
C GLY A 865 -19.64 23.54 34.29
N GLN A 866 -18.55 22.85 34.60
CA GLN A 866 -17.27 22.93 33.89
C GLN A 866 -17.09 21.73 32.96
N TYR A 867 -16.92 20.53 33.53
CA TYR A 867 -16.77 19.29 32.79
C TYR A 867 -18.13 18.73 32.41
N LEU A 868 -19.01 18.55 33.40
CA LEU A 868 -20.38 18.09 33.22
C LEU A 868 -21.34 19.27 33.42
N ARG A 869 -21.82 19.83 32.30
CA ARG A 869 -22.67 21.03 32.30
C ARG A 869 -24.14 20.75 32.61
N GLU A 870 -24.61 19.55 32.30
CA GLU A 870 -26.01 19.15 32.48
C GLU A 870 -26.11 17.64 32.70
N LEU A 871 -27.26 17.18 33.21
CA LEU A 871 -27.52 15.76 33.43
C LEU A 871 -27.48 14.95 32.12
N PRO A 872 -26.88 13.74 32.10
CA PRO A 872 -26.83 12.84 30.95
C PRO A 872 -28.17 12.56 30.29
N SER A 873 -29.21 12.37 31.10
CA SER A 873 -30.57 12.12 30.63
C SER A 873 -31.12 13.28 29.77
N ARG A 874 -30.68 14.52 30.02
CA ARG A 874 -30.97 15.68 29.18
C ARG A 874 -29.99 15.81 28.02
N ARG A 875 -28.69 15.59 28.26
CA ARG A 875 -27.65 15.71 27.23
C ARG A 875 -27.83 14.73 26.06
N LEU A 876 -28.18 13.48 26.35
CA LEU A 876 -28.44 12.42 25.36
C LEU A 876 -29.72 12.67 24.55
N LYS A 877 -30.63 13.51 25.05
CA LYS A 877 -31.82 13.97 24.30
C LYS A 877 -31.50 15.04 23.25
N ARG A 878 -30.28 15.55 23.19
CA ARG A 878 -29.82 16.47 22.13
C ARG A 878 -28.87 15.76 21.16
N PRO A 879 -28.80 16.15 19.88
CA PRO A 879 -27.82 15.60 18.95
C PRO A 879 -26.39 15.83 19.47
N LEU A 880 -25.55 14.80 19.35
CA LEU A 880 -24.14 14.82 19.69
C LEU A 880 -23.34 14.87 18.38
N PRO A 881 -22.44 15.84 18.17
CA PRO A 881 -21.64 15.94 16.94
C PRO A 881 -20.46 14.94 16.90
N VAL A 882 -20.62 13.75 17.50
CA VAL A 882 -19.54 12.78 17.74
C VAL A 882 -19.94 11.42 17.20
N LYS A 883 -19.04 10.80 16.40
CA LYS A 883 -19.17 9.42 15.93
C LYS A 883 -18.25 8.52 16.75
N VAL A 884 -18.83 7.74 17.66
CA VAL A 884 -18.15 6.73 18.49
C VAL A 884 -18.94 5.44 18.43
N ASP A 885 -18.28 4.35 18.06
CA ASP A 885 -18.87 3.00 18.12
C ASP A 885 -18.96 2.55 19.59
N LEU A 886 -20.04 1.89 19.95
CA LEU A 886 -20.34 1.49 21.32
C LEU A 886 -20.56 -0.02 21.42
N LEU A 887 -19.75 -0.69 22.23
CA LEU A 887 -20.03 -2.06 22.69
C LEU A 887 -20.41 -1.95 24.18
N ILE A 888 -21.60 -2.42 24.50
CA ILE A 888 -22.15 -2.28 25.86
C ILE A 888 -22.80 -3.59 26.30
N GLY A 889 -22.67 -3.97 27.55
CA GLY A 889 -23.29 -5.19 28.05
C GLY A 889 -23.05 -5.37 29.53
N GLY A 890 -23.68 -6.37 30.14
CA GLY A 890 -23.53 -6.60 31.57
C GLY A 890 -23.81 -8.04 31.96
N SER A 891 -23.42 -8.38 33.19
CA SER A 891 -23.61 -9.72 33.75
C SER A 891 -24.90 -9.82 34.56
N GLN A 892 -25.51 -11.00 34.57
CA GLN A 892 -26.62 -11.36 35.46
C GLN A 892 -26.19 -11.31 36.94
N ASP A 893 -24.90 -11.51 37.23
CA ASP A 893 -24.32 -11.49 38.58
C ASP A 893 -24.00 -10.07 39.10
N ASP A 894 -24.17 -9.05 38.26
CA ASP A 894 -23.86 -7.66 38.65
C ASP A 894 -25.02 -7.03 39.42
N GLY A 895 -25.23 -7.47 40.65
CA GLY A 895 -26.17 -6.85 41.59
C GLY A 895 -25.50 -5.80 42.49
N LEU A 896 -26.28 -4.84 43.02
CA LEU A 896 -25.74 -3.87 44.01
C LEU A 896 -25.31 -4.55 45.31
N ILE A 897 -25.94 -5.66 45.67
CA ILE A 897 -25.52 -6.52 46.78
C ILE A 897 -24.15 -7.13 46.50
N ASN A 898 -23.94 -7.66 45.29
CA ASN A 898 -22.63 -8.16 44.84
C ASN A 898 -21.57 -7.03 44.83
N ARG A 899 -21.88 -5.84 44.29
CA ARG A 899 -20.96 -4.67 44.31
C ARG A 899 -20.55 -4.26 45.72
N ALA A 900 -21.43 -4.45 46.72
CA ALA A 900 -21.17 -4.13 48.12
C ALA A 900 -20.54 -5.29 48.93
N LYS A 901 -20.11 -6.39 48.28
CA LYS A 901 -19.55 -7.58 48.97
C LYS A 901 -18.38 -7.24 49.90
N ALA A 902 -17.45 -6.39 49.47
CA ALA A 902 -16.31 -5.97 50.29
C ALA A 902 -16.72 -5.12 51.52
N VAL A 903 -17.67 -4.20 51.34
CA VAL A 903 -18.24 -3.40 52.43
C VAL A 903 -18.90 -4.31 53.48
N LYS A 904 -19.65 -5.32 53.03
CA LYS A 904 -20.28 -6.31 53.93
C LYS A 904 -19.23 -7.11 54.72
N GLN A 905 -18.20 -7.61 54.04
CA GLN A 905 -17.11 -8.36 54.70
C GLN A 905 -16.38 -7.51 55.74
N PHE A 906 -16.15 -6.22 55.45
CA PHE A 906 -15.57 -5.30 56.41
C PHE A 906 -16.46 -5.13 57.64
N GLU A 907 -17.75 -4.83 57.45
CA GLU A 907 -18.68 -4.63 58.57
C GLU A 907 -18.89 -5.90 59.42
N GLU A 908 -18.90 -7.08 58.78
CA GLU A 908 -18.89 -8.37 59.48
C GLU A 908 -17.62 -8.54 60.32
N SER A 909 -16.45 -8.17 59.79
CA SER A 909 -15.18 -8.22 60.55
C SER A 909 -15.16 -7.28 61.76
N GLN A 910 -15.93 -6.18 61.71
CA GLN A 910 -16.10 -5.24 62.82
C GLN A 910 -17.21 -5.66 63.81
N GLY A 911 -17.86 -6.81 63.59
CA GLY A 911 -18.92 -7.33 64.46
C GLY A 911 -20.27 -6.59 64.33
N ARG A 912 -20.49 -5.83 63.25
CA ARG A 912 -21.69 -4.97 63.08
C ARG A 912 -22.79 -5.67 62.27
N THR A 913 -23.24 -6.84 62.70
CA THR A 913 -24.25 -7.63 61.94
C THR A 913 -25.57 -6.91 61.70
N ASN A 914 -25.97 -5.95 62.56
CA ASN A 914 -27.16 -5.12 62.39
C ASN A 914 -27.09 -4.19 61.15
N SER A 915 -25.90 -3.86 60.64
CA SER A 915 -25.75 -3.03 59.43
C SER A 915 -26.28 -3.74 58.18
N LYS A 916 -26.32 -5.07 58.19
CA LYS A 916 -26.86 -5.88 57.11
C LYS A 916 -28.33 -5.54 56.86
N THR A 917 -29.20 -5.66 57.86
CA THR A 917 -30.64 -5.36 57.68
C THR A 917 -30.88 -3.91 57.27
N ALA A 918 -30.15 -2.97 57.87
CA ALA A 918 -30.20 -1.55 57.49
C ALA A 918 -29.78 -1.33 56.02
N PHE A 919 -28.75 -2.03 55.55
CA PHE A 919 -28.31 -1.99 54.15
C PHE A 919 -29.42 -2.43 53.19
N TYR A 920 -30.06 -3.56 53.45
CA TYR A 920 -31.13 -4.07 52.58
C TYR A 920 -32.36 -3.15 52.60
N GLN A 921 -32.69 -2.58 53.75
CA GLN A 921 -33.76 -1.60 53.86
C GLN A 921 -33.44 -0.30 53.09
N ALA A 922 -32.21 0.21 53.21
CA ALA A 922 -31.77 1.37 52.44
C ALA A 922 -31.77 1.11 50.92
N LEU A 923 -31.36 -0.10 50.52
CA LEU A 923 -31.40 -0.54 49.14
C LEU A 923 -32.84 -0.66 48.62
N GLN A 924 -33.76 -1.21 49.42
CA GLN A 924 -35.18 -1.26 49.09
C GLN A 924 -35.74 0.16 48.95
N ASN A 925 -35.48 1.08 49.90
CA ASN A 925 -35.94 2.46 49.83
C ASN A 925 -35.45 3.18 48.55
N SER A 926 -34.26 2.83 48.06
CA SER A 926 -33.73 3.41 46.81
C SER A 926 -34.50 3.00 45.55
N LEU A 927 -35.32 1.95 45.60
CA LEU A 927 -36.21 1.58 44.49
C LEU A 927 -37.35 2.59 44.29
N GLY A 928 -37.66 3.40 45.31
CA GLY A 928 -38.58 4.54 45.19
C GLY A 928 -38.03 5.72 44.36
N GLY A 929 -36.78 5.61 43.88
CA GLY A 929 -36.09 6.69 43.18
C GLY A 929 -35.38 7.65 44.14
N GLU A 930 -34.99 8.81 43.61
CA GLU A 930 -34.16 9.79 44.32
C GLU A 930 -34.80 10.26 45.63
N ASP A 931 -36.08 10.61 45.57
CA ASP A 931 -36.81 11.16 46.71
C ASP A 931 -37.46 10.07 47.58
N SER A 932 -37.18 8.79 47.28
CA SER A 932 -37.82 7.63 47.91
C SER A 932 -39.37 7.71 47.89
N ASP A 933 -39.96 8.03 46.73
CA ASP A 933 -41.42 8.13 46.56
C ASP A 933 -42.08 6.79 46.93
N ALA A 934 -42.96 6.84 47.95
CA ALA A 934 -43.63 5.67 48.49
C ALA A 934 -44.51 4.93 47.45
N ARG A 935 -45.06 5.64 46.45
CA ARG A 935 -45.89 5.04 45.39
C ARG A 935 -45.03 4.23 44.41
N ILE A 936 -43.89 4.79 44.01
CA ILE A 936 -42.91 4.11 43.16
C ILE A 936 -42.35 2.90 43.89
N LEU A 937 -42.00 3.09 45.16
CA LEU A 937 -41.50 2.02 46.01
C LEU A 937 -42.53 0.89 46.13
N ALA A 938 -43.79 1.20 46.44
CA ALA A 938 -44.85 0.20 46.54
C ALA A 938 -45.07 -0.54 45.22
N ALA A 939 -45.05 0.17 44.08
CA ALA A 939 -45.18 -0.45 42.76
C ALA A 939 -44.00 -1.39 42.45
N ALA A 940 -42.77 -1.00 42.76
CA ALA A 940 -41.58 -1.83 42.58
C ALA A 940 -41.57 -3.05 43.51
N VAL A 941 -41.95 -2.85 44.77
CA VAL A 941 -42.09 -3.91 45.78
C VAL A 941 -43.11 -4.95 45.35
N TRP A 942 -44.25 -4.51 44.81
CA TRP A 942 -45.26 -5.40 44.25
C TRP A 942 -44.76 -6.13 43.00
N TYR A 943 -44.16 -5.41 42.04
CA TYR A 943 -43.72 -5.98 40.77
C TYR A 943 -42.65 -7.07 40.94
N TYR A 944 -41.70 -6.86 41.85
CA TYR A 944 -40.63 -7.82 42.15
C TYR A 944 -40.98 -8.79 43.29
N SER A 945 -42.20 -8.75 43.83
CA SER A 945 -42.66 -9.58 44.95
C SER A 945 -41.73 -9.51 46.16
N LEU A 946 -41.39 -8.30 46.61
CA LEU A 946 -40.50 -8.08 47.76
C LEU A 946 -41.19 -8.22 49.13
N GLU A 947 -42.52 -8.40 49.17
CA GLU A 947 -43.29 -8.63 50.39
C GLU A 947 -43.18 -10.10 50.82
N HIS A 948 -42.35 -10.42 51.81
CA HIS A 948 -42.14 -11.79 52.31
C HIS A 948 -42.22 -11.85 53.84
N SER A 949 -42.50 -13.05 54.39
CA SER A 949 -42.47 -13.27 55.85
C SER A 949 -41.05 -13.11 56.38
N THR A 950 -40.91 -12.76 57.67
CA THR A 950 -39.62 -12.57 58.36
C THR A 950 -38.69 -13.80 58.37
N ASP A 951 -39.17 -14.95 57.88
CA ASP A 951 -38.54 -16.25 58.09
C ASP A 951 -37.76 -16.77 56.86
N ASP A 952 -37.94 -16.18 55.66
CA ASP A 952 -37.18 -16.55 54.44
C ASP A 952 -36.39 -15.37 53.84
N TYR A 953 -35.21 -15.15 54.42
CA TYR A 953 -34.29 -14.10 53.98
C TYR A 953 -33.68 -14.35 52.58
N ALA A 954 -33.65 -15.60 52.12
CA ALA A 954 -32.96 -16.00 50.90
C ALA A 954 -33.74 -15.63 49.62
N SER A 955 -35.07 -15.72 49.66
CA SER A 955 -35.94 -15.24 48.58
C SER A 955 -35.92 -13.71 48.50
N PHE A 956 -36.09 -13.03 49.63
CA PHE A 956 -36.05 -11.56 49.71
C PHE A 956 -34.74 -10.98 49.17
N SER A 957 -33.58 -11.49 49.60
CA SER A 957 -32.27 -10.99 49.13
C SER A 957 -32.10 -11.15 47.62
N ARG A 958 -32.55 -12.27 47.03
CA ARG A 958 -32.46 -12.51 45.58
C ARG A 958 -33.41 -11.63 44.79
N ALA A 959 -34.63 -11.45 45.25
CA ALA A 959 -35.61 -10.57 44.61
C ALA A 959 -35.15 -9.11 44.65
N LEU A 960 -34.57 -8.67 45.76
CA LEU A 960 -34.02 -7.31 45.89
C LEU A 960 -32.79 -7.09 45.00
N GLU A 961 -31.94 -8.11 44.86
CA GLU A 961 -30.84 -8.08 43.89
C GLU A 961 -31.34 -7.97 42.45
N ASN A 962 -32.41 -8.70 42.09
CA ASN A 962 -33.03 -8.59 40.78
C ASN A 962 -33.58 -7.19 40.52
N ALA A 963 -34.37 -6.65 41.45
CA ALA A 963 -34.96 -5.31 41.33
C ALA A 963 -33.89 -4.22 41.13
N THR A 964 -32.82 -4.30 41.93
CA THR A 964 -31.74 -3.31 41.89
C THR A 964 -30.86 -3.45 40.66
N ARG A 965 -30.54 -4.68 40.21
CA ARG A 965 -29.81 -4.90 38.96
C ARG A 965 -30.58 -4.36 37.76
N ASP A 966 -31.87 -4.60 37.68
CA ASP A 966 -32.68 -4.12 36.56
C ASP A 966 -32.77 -2.58 36.58
N TYR A 967 -33.00 -1.97 37.74
CA TYR A 967 -33.14 -0.50 37.87
C TYR A 967 -31.83 0.28 37.70
N PHE A 968 -30.73 -0.20 38.30
CA PHE A 968 -29.45 0.52 38.34
C PHE A 968 -28.49 0.14 37.21
N ILE A 969 -28.64 -1.03 36.60
CA ILE A 969 -27.62 -1.57 35.67
C ILE A 969 -28.25 -1.92 34.31
N ILE A 970 -29.13 -2.93 34.24
CA ILE A 970 -29.59 -3.48 32.95
C ILE A 970 -30.47 -2.49 32.18
N CYS A 971 -31.51 -1.92 32.80
CA CYS A 971 -32.43 -1.05 32.07
C CYS A 971 -31.83 0.31 31.70
N PRO A 972 -31.00 0.96 32.53
CA PRO A 972 -30.23 2.12 32.11
C PRO A 972 -29.27 1.83 30.95
N MET A 973 -28.68 0.64 30.92
CA MET A 973 -27.82 0.18 29.83
C MET A 973 -28.61 -0.01 28.52
N VAL A 974 -29.75 -0.72 28.56
CA VAL A 974 -30.64 -0.90 27.39
C VAL A 974 -31.10 0.46 26.85
N ASN A 975 -31.51 1.37 27.74
CA ASN A 975 -31.93 2.73 27.37
C ASN A 975 -30.79 3.52 26.72
N MET A 976 -29.57 3.41 27.26
CA MET A 976 -28.39 4.06 26.69
C MET A 976 -28.07 3.53 25.29
N ALA A 977 -28.05 2.21 25.12
CA ALA A 977 -27.83 1.58 23.82
C ALA A 977 -28.89 2.03 22.79
N SER A 978 -30.17 2.05 23.17
CA SER A 978 -31.27 2.48 22.30
C SER A 978 -31.19 3.96 21.93
N LEU A 979 -30.89 4.85 22.89
CA LEU A 979 -30.72 6.27 22.61
C LEU A 979 -29.48 6.53 21.75
N TRP A 980 -28.38 5.84 22.00
CA TRP A 980 -27.15 5.96 21.23
C TRP A 980 -27.35 5.49 19.79
N ALA A 981 -27.96 4.32 19.58
CA ALA A 981 -28.21 3.77 18.25
C ALA A 981 -29.20 4.61 17.41
N ARG A 982 -30.20 5.25 18.03
CA ARG A 982 -31.15 6.13 17.32
C ARG A 982 -30.52 7.42 16.82
N ARG A 983 -29.48 7.91 17.49
CA ARG A 983 -29.03 9.32 17.39
C ARG A 983 -27.61 9.46 16.89
N THR A 984 -26.77 8.44 17.06
CA THR A 984 -25.37 8.47 16.64
C THR A 984 -25.19 7.75 15.30
N ARG A 985 -24.17 8.14 14.55
CA ARG A 985 -23.77 7.51 13.28
C ARG A 985 -22.77 6.35 13.48
N GLY A 986 -22.61 5.88 14.72
CA GLY A 986 -21.69 4.79 15.10
C GLY A 986 -22.44 3.46 15.22
N ASN A 987 -21.72 2.35 15.12
CA ASN A 987 -22.30 1.02 15.32
C ASN A 987 -22.49 0.77 16.82
N VAL A 988 -23.61 0.13 17.18
CA VAL A 988 -23.89 -0.27 18.57
C VAL A 988 -24.01 -1.79 18.64
N PHE A 989 -23.30 -2.40 19.58
CA PHE A 989 -23.36 -3.83 19.85
C PHE A 989 -23.67 -4.06 21.32
N MET A 990 -24.56 -5.01 21.59
CA MET A 990 -24.96 -5.33 22.96
C MET A 990 -24.62 -6.78 23.33
N TYR A 991 -24.14 -7.02 24.55
CA TYR A 991 -24.02 -8.37 25.14
C TYR A 991 -24.72 -8.51 26.48
N HIS A 992 -24.94 -9.76 26.89
CA HIS A 992 -25.33 -10.12 28.24
C HIS A 992 -24.67 -11.43 28.65
N VAL A 993 -24.17 -11.51 29.89
CA VAL A 993 -23.59 -12.75 30.43
C VAL A 993 -24.61 -13.39 31.37
N PRO A 994 -24.95 -14.67 31.15
CA PRO A 994 -25.83 -15.40 32.07
C PRO A 994 -25.15 -15.63 33.42
N GLU A 995 -25.95 -16.01 34.42
CA GLU A 995 -25.48 -16.33 35.77
C GLU A 995 -24.46 -17.48 35.75
N SER A 996 -23.33 -17.28 36.43
CA SER A 996 -22.24 -18.27 36.51
C SER A 996 -21.96 -18.67 37.96
N TYR A 997 -22.21 -19.95 38.28
CA TYR A 997 -22.02 -20.48 39.64
C TYR A 997 -20.58 -20.95 39.95
N GLY A 998 -19.71 -21.02 38.94
CA GLY A 998 -18.41 -21.72 39.05
C GLY A 998 -17.34 -20.99 39.86
N HIS A 999 -17.32 -19.65 39.86
CA HIS A 999 -16.16 -18.86 40.29
C HIS A 999 -16.52 -17.59 41.11
N GLY A 1000 -17.60 -17.64 41.91
CA GLY A 1000 -18.08 -16.51 42.71
C GLY A 1000 -17.15 -16.01 43.83
N SER A 1001 -15.99 -16.64 44.01
CA SER A 1001 -14.93 -16.20 44.92
C SER A 1001 -14.11 -15.04 44.36
N LEU A 1002 -14.02 -14.87 43.03
CA LEU A 1002 -13.25 -13.81 42.39
C LEU A 1002 -13.94 -12.44 42.50
N GLU A 1003 -13.15 -11.36 42.51
CA GLU A 1003 -13.64 -9.97 42.49
C GLU A 1003 -14.28 -9.60 41.14
N LEU A 1004 -13.69 -10.11 40.06
CA LEU A 1004 -14.09 -9.84 38.68
C LEU A 1004 -15.32 -10.64 38.30
N LEU A 1005 -16.21 -10.06 37.50
CA LEU A 1005 -17.37 -10.77 36.94
C LEU A 1005 -16.99 -11.51 35.66
N ALA A 1006 -17.82 -12.49 35.28
CA ALA A 1006 -17.56 -13.41 34.18
C ALA A 1006 -17.27 -12.71 32.83
N ASP A 1007 -17.88 -11.57 32.54
CA ASP A 1007 -17.58 -10.80 31.33
C ASP A 1007 -16.13 -10.31 31.28
N VAL A 1008 -15.65 -9.68 32.36
CA VAL A 1008 -14.26 -9.21 32.46
C VAL A 1008 -13.29 -10.39 32.48
N GLN A 1009 -13.62 -11.46 33.21
CA GLN A 1009 -12.84 -12.70 33.25
C GLN A 1009 -12.61 -13.27 31.85
N TYR A 1010 -13.68 -13.40 31.06
CA TYR A 1010 -13.60 -13.91 29.70
C TYR A 1010 -12.92 -12.93 28.73
N ALA A 1011 -13.12 -11.62 28.90
CA ALA A 1011 -12.55 -10.59 28.04
C ALA A 1011 -11.03 -10.41 28.20
N PHE A 1012 -10.50 -10.57 29.42
CA PHE A 1012 -9.06 -10.42 29.70
C PHE A 1012 -8.29 -11.75 29.70
N GLY A 1013 -8.96 -12.86 29.41
CA GLY A 1013 -8.33 -14.16 29.30
C GLY A 1013 -7.90 -14.76 30.64
N LEU A 1014 -8.62 -14.46 31.73
CA LEU A 1014 -8.33 -15.02 33.06
C LEU A 1014 -8.22 -16.56 33.07
N PRO A 1015 -9.00 -17.33 32.29
CA PRO A 1015 -8.82 -18.77 32.18
C PRO A 1015 -7.42 -19.24 31.70
N PHE A 1016 -6.61 -18.32 31.17
CA PHE A 1016 -5.24 -18.57 30.70
C PHE A 1016 -4.16 -18.02 31.64
N TYR A 1017 -4.53 -17.41 32.78
CA TYR A 1017 -3.56 -16.90 33.73
C TYR A 1017 -2.88 -18.05 34.46
N SER A 1018 -1.57 -17.92 34.72
CA SER A 1018 -0.81 -18.92 35.47
C SER A 1018 -1.37 -19.15 36.89
N ALA A 1019 -1.90 -18.10 37.51
CA ALA A 1019 -2.49 -18.17 38.86
C ALA A 1019 -3.77 -19.03 38.92
N TYR A 1020 -4.54 -19.09 37.83
CA TYR A 1020 -5.82 -19.80 37.76
C TYR A 1020 -5.72 -21.10 36.95
N GLN A 1021 -4.50 -21.60 36.71
CA GLN A 1021 -4.28 -22.80 35.92
C GLN A 1021 -5.00 -24.00 36.54
N GLY A 1022 -5.87 -24.64 35.75
CA GLY A 1022 -6.65 -25.81 36.17
C GLY A 1022 -7.95 -25.51 36.91
N GLN A 1023 -8.29 -24.23 37.14
CA GLN A 1023 -9.55 -23.83 37.79
C GLN A 1023 -10.71 -23.70 36.80
N PHE A 1024 -10.44 -23.29 35.56
CA PHE A 1024 -11.45 -23.13 34.50
C PHE A 1024 -11.55 -24.36 33.61
N SER A 1025 -12.77 -24.65 33.13
CA SER A 1025 -13.02 -25.75 32.19
C SER A 1025 -12.48 -25.45 30.79
N THR A 1026 -12.32 -26.49 29.97
CA THR A 1026 -11.92 -26.31 28.56
C THR A 1026 -12.95 -25.56 27.73
N GLU A 1027 -14.24 -25.71 28.05
CA GLU A 1027 -15.34 -24.96 27.45
C GLU A 1027 -15.27 -23.48 27.82
N GLU A 1028 -14.96 -23.14 29.07
CA GLU A 1028 -14.78 -21.76 29.55
C GLU A 1028 -13.54 -21.11 28.90
N GLN A 1029 -12.43 -21.84 28.77
CA GLN A 1029 -11.24 -21.36 28.05
C GLN A 1029 -11.56 -21.09 26.57
N SER A 1030 -12.30 -21.99 25.91
CA SER A 1030 -12.75 -21.81 24.52
C SER A 1030 -13.70 -20.62 24.36
N LEU A 1031 -14.63 -20.44 25.30
CA LEU A 1031 -15.54 -19.30 25.34
C LEU A 1031 -14.76 -17.99 25.50
N SER A 1032 -13.86 -17.91 26.48
CA SER A 1032 -13.00 -16.74 26.71
C SER A 1032 -12.19 -16.38 25.46
N LEU A 1033 -11.64 -17.37 24.75
CA LEU A 1033 -10.89 -17.11 23.52
C LEU A 1033 -11.74 -16.49 22.40
N LYS A 1034 -13.02 -16.86 22.29
CA LYS A 1034 -13.96 -16.26 21.34
C LYS A 1034 -14.42 -14.87 21.77
N VAL A 1035 -14.63 -14.66 23.08
CA VAL A 1035 -14.95 -13.34 23.65
C VAL A 1035 -13.81 -12.36 23.41
N MET A 1036 -12.56 -12.78 23.68
CA MET A 1036 -11.36 -11.99 23.36
C MET A 1036 -11.31 -11.62 21.88
N GLN A 1037 -11.62 -12.54 20.97
CA GLN A 1037 -11.67 -12.26 19.52
C GLN A 1037 -12.73 -11.21 19.17
N TYR A 1038 -13.96 -11.31 19.70
CA TYR A 1038 -14.98 -10.29 19.48
C TYR A 1038 -14.54 -8.90 19.97
N PHE A 1039 -14.00 -8.84 21.19
CA PHE A 1039 -13.59 -7.56 21.78
C PHE A 1039 -12.39 -6.98 21.02
N SER A 1040 -11.44 -7.83 20.62
CA SER A 1040 -10.30 -7.43 19.79
C SER A 1040 -10.73 -6.86 18.44
N ASN A 1041 -11.66 -7.53 17.75
CA ASN A 1041 -12.21 -7.04 16.48
C ASN A 1041 -12.93 -5.71 16.66
N PHE A 1042 -13.71 -5.57 17.74
CA PHE A 1042 -14.37 -4.29 18.05
C PHE A 1042 -13.36 -3.16 18.33
N ILE A 1043 -12.31 -3.41 19.12
CA ILE A 1043 -11.27 -2.42 19.42
C ILE A 1043 -10.54 -1.99 18.13
N ARG A 1044 -10.26 -2.94 17.22
CA ARG A 1044 -9.59 -2.67 15.95
C ARG A 1044 -10.48 -1.96 14.94
N SER A 1045 -11.68 -2.46 14.67
CA SER A 1045 -12.52 -2.00 13.55
C SER A 1045 -13.79 -1.24 13.97
N GLY A 1046 -14.23 -1.37 15.22
CA GLY A 1046 -15.56 -0.92 15.67
C GLY A 1046 -16.68 -1.91 15.38
N ASN A 1047 -16.34 -3.12 14.94
CA ASN A 1047 -17.30 -4.19 14.71
C ASN A 1047 -16.72 -5.53 15.22
N PRO A 1048 -17.39 -6.25 16.13
CA PRO A 1048 -16.86 -7.49 16.70
C PRO A 1048 -16.69 -8.62 15.66
N ASN A 1049 -17.29 -8.52 14.47
CA ASN A 1049 -17.21 -9.54 13.43
C ASN A 1049 -16.00 -9.42 12.51
N TYR A 1050 -15.47 -8.21 12.34
CA TYR A 1050 -14.45 -7.91 11.33
C TYR A 1050 -13.18 -7.40 12.00
N PRO A 1051 -12.01 -8.01 11.75
CA PRO A 1051 -10.75 -7.53 12.33
C PRO A 1051 -10.30 -6.18 11.76
N HIS A 1052 -10.74 -5.85 10.55
CA HIS A 1052 -10.37 -4.65 9.81
C HIS A 1052 -11.61 -3.87 9.37
N GLU A 1053 -11.55 -2.54 9.35
CA GLU A 1053 -12.67 -1.68 8.90
C GLU A 1053 -12.89 -1.71 7.38
N PHE A 1054 -11.85 -2.07 6.64
CA PHE A 1054 -11.80 -2.06 5.17
C PHE A 1054 -12.00 -3.44 4.53
N SER A 1055 -12.25 -4.50 5.32
CA SER A 1055 -12.58 -5.86 4.86
C SER A 1055 -13.93 -6.29 5.44
N ARG A 1056 -14.72 -7.02 4.65
CA ARG A 1056 -16.03 -7.56 5.05
C ARG A 1056 -16.03 -9.08 5.16
N LYS A 1057 -14.87 -9.72 5.08
CA LYS A 1057 -14.75 -11.17 5.30
C LYS A 1057 -14.78 -11.45 6.80
N ALA A 1058 -15.91 -11.94 7.29
CA ALA A 1058 -16.05 -12.37 8.67
C ALA A 1058 -15.17 -13.59 8.93
N ALA A 1059 -14.50 -13.61 10.07
CA ALA A 1059 -13.76 -14.80 10.49
C ALA A 1059 -14.75 -15.85 11.03
N GLU A 1060 -14.66 -17.09 10.56
CA GLU A 1060 -15.53 -18.22 10.95
C GLU A 1060 -15.20 -18.77 12.35
N PHE A 1061 -14.85 -17.91 13.32
CA PHE A 1061 -14.51 -18.33 14.67
C PHE A 1061 -15.74 -18.49 15.59
N ALA A 1062 -16.82 -17.78 15.29
CA ALA A 1062 -18.05 -17.78 16.09
C ALA A 1062 -19.27 -17.26 15.30
N THR A 1063 -20.45 -17.29 15.93
CA THR A 1063 -21.70 -16.78 15.35
C THR A 1063 -21.59 -15.28 15.04
N PRO A 1064 -22.05 -14.81 13.88
CA PRO A 1064 -22.09 -13.38 13.60
C PRO A 1064 -22.88 -12.63 14.68
N TRP A 1065 -22.29 -11.56 15.19
CA TRP A 1065 -22.88 -10.68 16.19
C TRP A 1065 -23.68 -9.57 15.50
N PRO A 1066 -25.02 -9.55 15.64
CA PRO A 1066 -25.86 -8.55 15.01
C PRO A 1066 -25.69 -7.18 15.66
N ASP A 1067 -25.89 -6.13 14.88
CA ASP A 1067 -26.01 -4.77 15.36
C ASP A 1067 -27.26 -4.57 16.24
N PHE A 1068 -27.16 -3.66 17.20
CA PHE A 1068 -28.28 -3.23 18.01
C PHE A 1068 -29.13 -2.23 17.21
N ILE A 1069 -30.22 -2.72 16.63
CA ILE A 1069 -31.19 -1.89 15.89
C ILE A 1069 -32.31 -1.48 16.84
N PRO A 1070 -32.51 -0.17 17.11
CA PRO A 1070 -33.53 0.29 18.05
C PRO A 1070 -34.93 0.18 17.45
N GLY A 1071 -35.86 -0.52 18.12
CA GLY A 1071 -37.26 -0.63 17.67
C GLY A 1071 -37.90 -1.99 17.95
N ALA A 1072 -39.21 -2.09 17.67
CA ALA A 1072 -39.95 -3.34 17.83
C ALA A 1072 -39.48 -4.38 16.79
N GLY A 1073 -39.13 -5.59 17.25
CA GLY A 1073 -38.52 -6.63 16.41
C GLY A 1073 -37.01 -6.50 16.20
N GLY A 1074 -36.36 -5.52 16.86
CA GLY A 1074 -34.91 -5.34 16.90
C GLY A 1074 -34.31 -5.63 18.28
N GLU A 1075 -33.39 -4.76 18.73
CA GLU A 1075 -32.74 -4.81 20.05
C GLU A 1075 -32.02 -6.14 20.32
N SER A 1076 -31.31 -6.61 19.29
CA SER A 1076 -30.50 -7.83 19.35
C SER A 1076 -29.31 -7.67 20.30
N TYR A 1077 -28.98 -8.74 21.01
CA TYR A 1077 -27.78 -8.82 21.83
C TYR A 1077 -27.16 -10.21 21.75
N LYS A 1078 -25.86 -10.29 22.06
CA LYS A 1078 -25.12 -11.55 22.14
C LYS A 1078 -25.13 -12.06 23.57
N GLU A 1079 -25.61 -13.27 23.78
CA GLU A 1079 -25.49 -13.95 25.06
C GLU A 1079 -24.11 -14.62 25.15
N LEU A 1080 -23.31 -14.29 26.16
CA LEU A 1080 -21.97 -14.87 26.37
C LEU A 1080 -22.04 -16.20 27.12
N SER A 1081 -22.72 -17.18 26.53
CA SER A 1081 -22.72 -18.59 26.94
C SER A 1081 -21.89 -19.44 25.97
N ALA A 1082 -21.66 -20.72 26.29
CA ALA A 1082 -20.81 -21.61 25.50
C ALA A 1082 -21.19 -21.67 24.00
N GLN A 1083 -22.49 -21.53 23.67
CA GLN A 1083 -23.00 -21.53 22.30
C GLN A 1083 -22.98 -20.15 21.62
N LEU A 1084 -22.79 -19.06 22.36
CA LEU A 1084 -22.82 -17.68 21.86
C LEU A 1084 -24.09 -17.34 21.03
N PRO A 1085 -25.32 -17.61 21.52
CA PRO A 1085 -26.53 -17.39 20.74
C PRO A 1085 -26.87 -15.89 20.60
N ASN A 1086 -27.52 -15.55 19.49
CA ASN A 1086 -28.15 -14.25 19.29
C ASN A 1086 -29.53 -14.26 19.96
N ARG A 1087 -29.77 -13.28 20.84
CA ARG A 1087 -31.04 -13.07 21.52
C ARG A 1087 -31.59 -11.69 21.17
N GLN A 1088 -32.85 -11.45 21.50
CA GLN A 1088 -33.55 -10.19 21.23
C GLN A 1088 -34.31 -9.74 22.48
N GLY A 1089 -34.32 -8.42 22.72
CA GLY A 1089 -35.15 -7.81 23.78
C GLY A 1089 -34.70 -8.18 25.20
N LEU A 1090 -33.46 -7.85 25.57
CA LEU A 1090 -32.96 -8.09 26.94
C LEU A 1090 -33.88 -7.39 27.96
N LYS A 1091 -34.49 -8.18 28.86
CA LYS A 1091 -35.29 -7.66 29.98
C LYS A 1091 -36.38 -6.67 29.56
N GLN A 1092 -36.98 -6.87 28.38
CA GLN A 1092 -37.90 -5.91 27.78
C GLN A 1092 -39.11 -5.56 28.68
N ALA A 1093 -39.67 -6.55 29.38
CA ALA A 1093 -40.79 -6.34 30.31
C ALA A 1093 -40.36 -5.47 31.51
N ASP A 1094 -39.29 -5.87 32.19
CA ASP A 1094 -38.74 -5.21 33.38
C ASP A 1094 -38.28 -3.78 33.04
N CYS A 1095 -37.63 -3.59 31.88
CA CYS A 1095 -37.20 -2.28 31.44
C CYS A 1095 -38.36 -1.41 30.95
N SER A 1096 -39.45 -1.99 30.44
CA SER A 1096 -40.68 -1.24 30.17
C SER A 1096 -41.36 -0.77 31.46
N PHE A 1097 -41.31 -1.58 32.53
CA PHE A 1097 -41.79 -1.18 33.85
C PHE A 1097 -41.04 0.08 34.34
N TRP A 1098 -39.71 0.03 34.40
CA TRP A 1098 -38.90 1.16 34.88
C TRP A 1098 -38.90 2.39 33.96
N SER A 1099 -38.85 2.19 32.64
CA SER A 1099 -38.70 3.30 31.69
C SER A 1099 -40.01 3.94 31.24
N LYS A 1100 -41.14 3.22 31.28
CA LYS A 1100 -42.45 3.73 30.83
C LYS A 1100 -43.43 3.87 31.97
N TYR A 1101 -43.73 2.78 32.69
CA TYR A 1101 -44.76 2.81 33.74
C TYR A 1101 -44.38 3.76 34.89
N ILE A 1102 -43.16 3.65 35.41
CA ILE A 1102 -42.70 4.54 36.48
C ILE A 1102 -42.59 6.02 36.01
N GLN A 1103 -42.22 6.27 34.75
CA GLN A 1103 -42.21 7.64 34.23
C GLN A 1103 -43.62 8.23 34.15
N THR A 1104 -44.61 7.47 33.66
CA THR A 1104 -46.00 7.94 33.66
C THR A 1104 -46.56 8.16 35.05
N LEU A 1105 -46.13 7.36 36.04
CA LEU A 1105 -46.52 7.53 37.43
C LEU A 1105 -45.95 8.83 38.03
N LYS A 1106 -44.72 9.20 37.65
CA LYS A 1106 -44.11 10.51 38.01
C LYS A 1106 -44.81 11.68 37.31
N ASP A 1107 -45.09 11.57 36.01
CA ASP A 1107 -45.67 12.65 35.21
C ASP A 1107 -47.13 12.97 35.58
N ALA A 1108 -47.91 11.97 36.00
CA ALA A 1108 -49.28 12.14 36.46
C ALA A 1108 -49.42 13.06 37.70
N ASP A 1109 -48.31 13.31 38.40
CA ASP A 1109 -48.25 14.17 39.58
C ASP A 1109 -47.91 15.63 39.23
N GLY A 1110 -46.98 15.86 38.30
CA GLY A 1110 -46.64 17.22 37.85
C GLY A 1110 -47.83 17.97 37.23
N ALA A 1111 -48.81 17.24 36.69
CA ALA A 1111 -50.07 17.81 36.20
C ALA A 1111 -51.06 18.17 37.32
N LYS A 1112 -50.98 17.54 38.50
CA LYS A 1112 -51.80 17.87 39.67
C LYS A 1112 -51.21 19.04 40.48
N ASP A 1113 -49.90 19.10 40.63
CA ASP A 1113 -49.23 20.25 41.28
C ASP A 1113 -49.42 21.54 40.47
N ALA A 1114 -49.40 21.46 39.13
CA ALA A 1114 -49.72 22.60 38.26
C ALA A 1114 -51.20 23.03 38.29
N GLN A 1115 -52.12 22.14 38.73
CA GLN A 1115 -53.52 22.48 38.98
C GLN A 1115 -53.75 23.09 40.36
N LEU A 1116 -52.94 22.73 41.36
CA LEU A 1116 -52.99 23.30 42.71
C LEU A 1116 -52.36 24.71 42.78
N THR A 1117 -51.30 24.98 41.99
CA THR A 1117 -50.75 26.34 41.88
C THR A 1117 -51.64 27.30 41.10
N LYS A 1118 -52.57 26.81 40.28
CA LYS A 1118 -53.58 27.65 39.60
C LYS A 1118 -54.79 28.01 40.46
N SER A 1119 -55.01 27.31 41.57
CA SER A 1119 -56.11 27.61 42.51
C SER A 1119 -55.73 28.58 43.63
N GLU A 1120 -54.47 29.01 43.72
CA GLU A 1120 -53.99 29.98 44.72
C GLU A 1120 -53.61 31.36 44.11
N GLU A 1121 -53.78 31.56 42.79
CA GLU A 1121 -53.51 32.83 42.09
C GLU A 1121 -54.78 33.52 41.51
N GLU A 1122 -55.99 33.14 41.95
CA GLU A 1122 -57.22 33.90 41.71
C GLU A 1122 -57.67 34.62 43.00
N ASP A 1123 -56.89 35.61 43.43
CA ASP A 1123 -57.35 36.70 44.30
C ASP A 1123 -56.30 37.82 44.32
N LEU A 1124 -56.17 38.55 43.20
CA LEU A 1124 -55.55 39.89 43.16
C LEU A 1124 -56.03 40.63 41.91
N GLU A 1125 -57.02 41.51 42.10
CA GLU A 1125 -57.51 42.47 41.13
C GLU A 1125 -56.42 43.47 40.69
N VAL A 1126 -56.16 43.61 39.39
CA VAL A 1126 -55.76 44.90 38.76
C VAL A 1126 -56.30 44.96 37.32
N GLY A 1127 -56.95 46.08 36.99
CA GLY A 1127 -57.62 46.37 35.72
C GLY A 1127 -56.72 46.72 34.52
N PRO A 1128 -57.34 47.10 33.37
CA PRO A 1128 -56.79 46.88 32.03
C PRO A 1128 -55.97 48.06 31.50
N GLY A 1129 -54.98 47.77 30.65
CA GLY A 1129 -54.18 48.79 29.99
C GLY A 1129 -53.36 48.31 28.79
N LEU A 1130 -53.96 48.47 27.61
CA LEU A 1130 -53.38 48.92 26.33
C LEU A 1130 -52.54 47.96 25.46
N GLU A 1131 -53.11 47.75 24.28
CA GLU A 1131 -52.55 47.32 22.99
C GLU A 1131 -51.42 48.23 22.48
N GLU A 1132 -50.43 47.63 21.80
CA GLU A 1132 -49.84 48.03 20.50
C GLU A 1132 -48.73 47.01 20.17
N ASP A 1133 -48.97 45.94 19.40
CA ASP A 1133 -49.20 45.76 17.96
C ASP A 1133 -47.94 45.65 17.07
N LEU A 1134 -48.02 44.69 16.14
CA LEU A 1134 -47.32 44.54 14.86
C LEU A 1134 -46.00 43.75 14.71
N SER A 1135 -46.22 42.47 14.41
CA SER A 1135 -46.02 41.87 13.06
C SER A 1135 -44.66 41.34 12.61
N GLY A 1136 -44.70 40.11 12.08
CA GLY A 1136 -43.61 39.44 11.39
C GLY A 1136 -43.97 38.00 11.02
N SER A 1137 -44.96 37.85 10.14
CA SER A 1137 -45.48 36.59 9.60
C SER A 1137 -44.44 35.74 8.85
N LEU A 1138 -44.56 34.41 8.93
CA LEU A 1138 -44.50 33.50 7.77
C LEU A 1138 -45.06 32.11 8.17
N GLU A 1139 -46.15 31.72 7.50
CA GLU A 1139 -46.88 30.45 7.64
C GLU A 1139 -46.05 29.23 7.19
N PRO A 1140 -46.33 28.01 7.71
CA PRO A 1140 -45.83 26.75 7.16
C PRO A 1140 -46.88 26.03 6.28
N VAL A 1141 -46.46 25.62 5.09
CA VAL A 1141 -47.20 24.70 4.19
C VAL A 1141 -47.01 23.24 4.66
N PRO A 1142 -48.07 22.40 4.74
CA PRO A 1142 -47.93 20.98 5.02
C PRO A 1142 -47.78 20.19 3.70
N LYS A 1143 -46.78 19.30 3.60
CA LYS A 1143 -46.71 18.29 2.54
C LYS A 1143 -46.91 16.89 3.11
N SER A 1144 -48.01 16.30 2.67
CA SER A 1144 -48.38 14.89 2.79
C SER A 1144 -47.40 13.98 2.05
N TYR A 1145 -47.06 12.84 2.67
CA TYR A 1145 -46.41 11.70 2.01
C TYR A 1145 -47.45 10.73 1.44
N SER A 1146 -47.26 10.32 0.19
CA SER A 1146 -47.88 9.15 -0.43
C SER A 1146 -46.86 8.49 -1.36
N LYS A 1147 -46.69 7.18 -1.12
CA LYS A 1147 -45.87 6.14 -1.77
C LYS A 1147 -44.37 6.18 -1.55
#